data_AF-S3DAA4-F1
#
_entry.id   AF-S3DAA4-F1
#
_cell.length_a   1.000
_cell.length_b   1.000
_cell.length_c   1.000
_cell.angle_alpha   90.00
_cell.angle_beta   90.00
_cell.angle_gamma   90.00
#
_symmetry.space_group_name_H-M   'P 1'
#
loop_
_entity.id
_entity.type
_entity.pdbx_description
1 polymer ?
#
loop_
_entity_poly.entity_id
_entity_poly.type
_entity_poly.pdbx_seq_one_letter_code
_entity_poly.pdbx_strand_id
1 'polypeptide(L)'
;MISEKVHKLCTGTETVSSLLAADPTLAPGEAWKKLYGGHSAGKDESTSTAKAHRNDITSEDLKRALECGNWGPTKPSELFLRLYHDALCTLDKSVSGCMVSPPLMGSCGTIPLTIISVLPDIMRHMSNMIVRADKEVILATNYWQNSVASKYITNAMKELSKRAGERGERIVFKIEYDRGSPKQVFNNHMEIKEEEYLGKAVALPSKAEIPNIDLQVINYHRPLVGTFHCKYMIVDRKIAVLQSNNIQDNDNLEMMTHLEGPIVDSLYDMALISWSNKLEPPLPSYNSPAVRGGIGAFGEESSQVRIFGQDRAIERQAPIMESGKRHSQEASAYDNQEVKLPGIVSKEPSSATTPTDGSSLATGPSTSKSVSKPIHEEEIPEENTHNGYGNKDTRTSHDHPPSDVPHSEFETKHMGTTERLQENARVAATTGDLEDIAHEKPDDGSNGLVTGLVKNRLKDGNNTKPSTKSTADSNGNVASVSDAVQHHGAYGPDEESKRYFGSGEQLLPESQIQKPTSNPKTLPEHTVDDPHYDNDIAGEVARVQTAVSPKEGDTRIAAVTRHLNHTKNIDFPGNAPDCPEHEEMTPYIPHPVHEAFPIAMVCREPYGTPNHASVYNPQNEVWLSALRNAKKNVFIQSPTLNASPLIPAIIEACERGVDVYAYVCLGYNDTGELLPKQGGTNEMVIHNLTTTLSPTGKPHLHPFFYIAKDQTLPILAAKKRRSCHVKLMIVDEHIGIQGNGNQDTQSWFHSQEINVMIDSEVVCAAWIDGLRRNQNTHLYGAVGEDGIWRDEKGKEAEGVIGIDPGRFPWAKGVMGAVRRVRGVGDF
;
A
#
# COMPACT_ATOMS: atom_id res chain seq x y z
N MET A 1 -6.33 -1.27 28.36
CA MET A 1 -7.25 -2.40 28.47
C MET A 1 -8.17 -2.46 27.27
N ILE A 2 -8.10 -3.57 26.55
CA ILE A 2 -9.05 -3.96 25.50
C ILE A 2 -10.40 -4.28 26.16
N SER A 3 -11.49 -3.70 25.66
CA SER A 3 -12.81 -3.97 26.26
C SER A 3 -13.32 -5.39 25.99
N GLU A 4 -14.33 -5.79 26.76
CA GLU A 4 -15.08 -7.04 26.55
C GLU A 4 -15.72 -7.11 25.15
N LYS A 5 -16.15 -5.96 24.59
CA LYS A 5 -16.69 -5.87 23.23
C LYS A 5 -15.62 -6.26 22.21
N VAL A 6 -14.45 -5.64 22.26
CA VAL A 6 -13.39 -5.87 21.26
C VAL A 6 -12.81 -7.28 21.40
N HIS A 7 -12.53 -7.73 22.62
CA HIS A 7 -12.02 -9.08 22.85
C HIS A 7 -12.99 -10.17 22.40
N LYS A 8 -14.31 -10.02 22.64
CA LYS A 8 -15.33 -10.94 22.10
C LYS A 8 -15.40 -10.93 20.57
N LEU A 9 -15.12 -9.79 19.93
CA LEU A 9 -15.10 -9.69 18.46
C LEU A 9 -13.85 -10.32 17.88
N CYS A 10 -12.68 -10.13 18.49
CA CYS A 10 -11.43 -10.77 18.07
C CYS A 10 -11.41 -12.28 18.34
N THR A 11 -11.99 -12.74 19.45
CA THR A 11 -12.10 -14.18 19.77
C THR A 11 -13.26 -14.89 19.04
N GLY A 12 -13.99 -14.17 18.18
CA GLY A 12 -15.08 -14.70 17.36
C GLY A 12 -14.61 -15.58 16.19
N THR A 13 -15.53 -16.35 15.62
CA THR A 13 -15.27 -17.25 14.47
C THR A 13 -15.84 -16.76 13.15
N GLU A 14 -16.70 -15.73 13.14
CA GLU A 14 -17.31 -15.19 11.94
C GLU A 14 -16.52 -13.98 11.40
N THR A 15 -16.27 -13.99 10.10
CA THR A 15 -15.57 -12.96 9.32
C THR A 15 -16.34 -12.71 8.01
N VAL A 16 -16.04 -11.60 7.31
CA VAL A 16 -16.64 -11.31 6.00
C VAL A 16 -16.35 -12.46 5.02
N SER A 17 -15.10 -12.91 4.99
CA SER A 17 -14.64 -14.05 4.18
C SER A 17 -15.28 -15.39 4.59
N SER A 18 -15.61 -15.63 5.87
CA SER A 18 -16.32 -16.85 6.28
C SER A 18 -17.80 -16.82 5.92
N LEU A 19 -18.43 -15.64 5.91
CA LEU A 19 -19.79 -15.47 5.42
C LEU A 19 -19.87 -15.68 3.91
N LEU A 20 -18.93 -15.12 3.14
CA LEU A 20 -18.82 -15.39 1.70
C LEU A 20 -18.36 -16.82 1.39
N ALA A 21 -17.68 -17.50 2.34
CA ALA A 21 -17.38 -18.93 2.22
C ALA A 21 -18.66 -19.79 2.23
N ALA A 22 -19.69 -19.35 2.96
CA ALA A 22 -20.98 -20.04 3.09
C ALA A 22 -22.02 -19.59 2.04
N ASP A 23 -22.02 -18.31 1.67
CA ASP A 23 -22.84 -17.74 0.60
C ASP A 23 -21.97 -16.80 -0.29
N PRO A 24 -21.39 -17.32 -1.38
CA PRO A 24 -20.56 -16.51 -2.28
C PRO A 24 -21.37 -15.51 -3.11
N THR A 25 -22.71 -15.46 -2.99
CA THR A 25 -23.55 -14.47 -3.67
C THR A 25 -23.82 -13.21 -2.84
N LEU A 26 -23.51 -13.26 -1.54
CA LEU A 26 -23.62 -12.15 -0.60
C LEU A 26 -22.58 -11.05 -0.93
N ALA A 27 -23.01 -9.78 -0.91
CA ALA A 27 -22.08 -8.68 -1.08
C ALA A 27 -21.19 -8.52 0.18
N PRO A 28 -19.85 -8.32 0.05
CA PRO A 28 -18.96 -8.08 1.18
C PRO A 28 -19.43 -6.97 2.13
N GLY A 29 -19.95 -5.86 1.60
CA GLY A 29 -20.47 -4.76 2.42
C GLY A 29 -21.73 -5.14 3.22
N GLU A 30 -22.54 -6.07 2.70
CA GLU A 30 -23.69 -6.63 3.42
C GLU A 30 -23.25 -7.64 4.49
N ALA A 31 -22.25 -8.48 4.19
CA ALA A 31 -21.62 -9.36 5.17
C ALA A 31 -20.98 -8.57 6.32
N TRP A 32 -20.23 -7.52 6.01
CA TRP A 32 -19.67 -6.58 6.99
C TRP A 32 -20.78 -5.94 7.84
N LYS A 33 -21.85 -5.43 7.21
CA LYS A 33 -22.98 -4.82 7.91
C LYS A 33 -23.72 -5.83 8.81
N LYS A 34 -23.85 -7.09 8.39
CA LYS A 34 -24.48 -8.16 9.16
C LYS A 34 -23.69 -8.50 10.43
N LEU A 35 -22.36 -8.56 10.34
CA LEU A 35 -21.48 -8.86 11.47
C LEU A 35 -21.26 -7.65 12.39
N TYR A 36 -21.04 -6.47 11.82
CA TYR A 36 -20.43 -5.34 12.52
C TYR A 36 -21.24 -4.04 12.44
N GLY A 37 -22.34 -3.99 11.68
CA GLY A 37 -23.17 -2.78 11.54
C GLY A 37 -23.74 -2.26 12.86
N GLY A 38 -24.04 -3.16 13.81
CA GLY A 38 -24.45 -2.82 15.18
C GLY A 38 -23.32 -2.33 16.11
N HIS A 39 -22.06 -2.30 15.64
CA HIS A 39 -20.90 -1.81 16.39
C HIS A 39 -20.42 -0.43 15.95
N SER A 40 -21.18 0.22 15.07
CA SER A 40 -21.00 1.60 14.64
C SER A 40 -21.21 2.58 15.81
N ALA A 41 -20.15 3.29 16.21
CA ALA A 41 -20.17 4.44 17.13
C ALA A 41 -21.01 4.25 18.42
N GLY A 42 -20.49 3.45 19.36
CA GLY A 42 -20.98 3.44 20.75
C GLY A 42 -20.68 4.75 21.48
N LYS A 43 -21.38 5.00 22.61
CA LYS A 43 -21.15 6.19 23.44
C LYS A 43 -19.71 6.27 23.97
N ASP A 44 -19.23 7.49 24.14
CA ASP A 44 -17.85 7.82 24.51
C ASP A 44 -17.38 7.13 25.81
N GLU A 45 -16.62 6.04 25.70
CA GLU A 45 -15.40 5.97 26.50
C GLU A 45 -14.45 7.02 25.94
N SER A 46 -14.17 8.06 26.74
CA SER A 46 -13.47 9.23 26.24
C SER A 46 -12.06 8.85 25.78
N THR A 47 -11.63 9.44 24.65
CA THR A 47 -10.27 9.26 24.12
C THR A 47 -9.19 9.63 25.15
N SER A 48 -9.54 10.42 26.17
CA SER A 48 -8.67 10.70 27.33
C SER A 48 -8.46 9.50 28.26
N THR A 49 -9.44 8.64 28.48
CA THR A 49 -9.33 7.43 29.31
C THR A 49 -8.47 6.38 28.60
N ALA A 50 -8.73 6.17 27.31
CA ALA A 50 -7.88 5.32 26.46
C ALA A 50 -6.45 5.86 26.29
N LYS A 51 -6.23 7.19 26.43
CA LYS A 51 -4.90 7.79 26.48
C LYS A 51 -4.20 7.65 27.83
N ALA A 52 -4.94 7.80 28.93
CA ALA A 52 -4.39 7.70 30.28
C ALA A 52 -3.79 6.31 30.57
N HIS A 53 -4.40 5.24 30.06
CA HIS A 53 -3.94 3.86 30.30
C HIS A 53 -2.73 3.40 29.46
N ARG A 54 -2.23 4.20 28.51
CA ARG A 54 -1.18 3.75 27.55
C ARG A 54 0.20 3.55 28.16
N ASN A 55 0.47 4.22 29.29
CA ASN A 55 1.77 4.17 29.95
C ASN A 55 1.85 3.02 30.98
N ASP A 56 0.70 2.47 31.40
CA ASP A 56 0.57 1.50 32.48
C ASP A 56 -0.04 0.16 31.99
N ILE A 57 0.40 -0.32 30.82
CA ILE A 57 -0.06 -1.60 30.25
C ILE A 57 0.36 -2.76 31.18
N THR A 58 -0.63 -3.49 31.68
CA THR A 58 -0.45 -4.62 32.63
C THR A 58 -0.13 -5.94 31.92
N SER A 59 0.32 -6.95 32.68
CA SER A 59 0.49 -8.31 32.14
C SER A 59 -0.83 -8.92 31.69
N GLU A 60 -1.93 -8.58 32.35
CA GLU A 60 -3.31 -8.95 32.00
C GLU A 60 -3.75 -8.31 30.67
N ASP A 61 -3.40 -7.04 30.43
CA ASP A 61 -3.66 -6.36 29.15
C ASP A 61 -2.92 -7.06 27.99
N LEU A 62 -1.64 -7.41 28.18
CA LEU A 62 -0.85 -8.12 27.17
C LEU A 62 -1.35 -9.54 26.92
N LYS A 63 -1.76 -10.26 27.98
CA LYS A 63 -2.42 -11.56 27.83
C LYS A 63 -3.72 -11.42 27.03
N ARG A 64 -4.51 -10.38 27.29
CA ARG A 64 -5.75 -10.11 26.56
C ARG A 64 -5.49 -9.76 25.09
N ALA A 65 -4.42 -9.03 24.79
CA ALA A 65 -4.00 -8.77 23.41
C ALA A 65 -3.52 -10.04 22.70
N LEU A 66 -2.77 -10.91 23.40
CA LEU A 66 -2.35 -12.21 22.88
C LEU A 66 -3.57 -13.10 22.53
N GLU A 67 -4.62 -13.11 23.36
CA GLU A 67 -5.86 -13.84 23.11
C GLU A 67 -6.67 -13.30 21.90
N CYS A 68 -6.42 -12.07 21.44
CA CYS A 68 -7.15 -11.46 20.33
C CYS A 68 -6.62 -11.83 18.93
N GLY A 69 -5.50 -12.54 18.80
CA GLY A 69 -4.92 -12.90 17.50
C GLY A 69 -4.74 -14.41 17.31
N ASN A 70 -4.71 -14.83 16.04
CA ASN A 70 -4.53 -16.22 15.64
C ASN A 70 -3.08 -16.48 15.18
N TRP A 71 -2.17 -16.59 16.15
CA TRP A 71 -0.73 -16.68 15.92
C TRP A 71 -0.23 -18.03 15.38
N GLY A 72 -1.10 -19.03 15.23
CA GLY A 72 -0.70 -20.39 14.81
C GLY A 72 0.34 -21.00 15.78
N PRO A 73 1.49 -21.49 15.29
CA PRO A 73 2.61 -21.98 16.11
C PRO A 73 3.52 -20.85 16.63
N THR A 74 3.32 -19.62 16.17
CA THR A 74 4.18 -18.47 16.46
C THR A 74 3.80 -17.81 17.79
N LYS A 75 4.71 -17.00 18.35
CA LYS A 75 4.47 -16.28 19.60
C LYS A 75 4.92 -14.82 19.50
N PRO A 76 4.00 -13.84 19.60
CA PRO A 76 4.32 -12.43 19.73
C PRO A 76 5.33 -12.09 20.83
N SER A 77 6.26 -11.20 20.49
CA SER A 77 7.14 -10.49 21.41
C SER A 77 6.35 -9.52 22.30
N GLU A 78 6.93 -9.10 23.43
CA GLU A 78 6.26 -8.16 24.33
C GLU A 78 6.05 -6.79 23.66
N LEU A 79 7.02 -6.34 22.85
CA LEU A 79 6.92 -5.09 22.11
C LEU A 79 5.79 -5.14 21.08
N PHE A 80 5.70 -6.22 20.30
CA PHE A 80 4.59 -6.44 19.38
C PHE A 80 3.24 -6.44 20.11
N LEU A 81 3.12 -7.13 21.25
CA LEU A 81 1.87 -7.17 22.02
C LEU A 81 1.47 -5.80 22.59
N ARG A 82 2.41 -4.95 22.98
CA ARG A 82 2.14 -3.57 23.43
C ARG A 82 1.56 -2.73 22.29
N LEU A 83 2.18 -2.80 21.12
CA LEU A 83 1.73 -2.09 19.92
C LEU A 83 0.37 -2.62 19.43
N TYR A 84 0.17 -3.93 19.43
CA TYR A 84 -1.08 -4.59 19.03
C TYR A 84 -2.22 -4.31 20.02
N HIS A 85 -1.95 -4.31 21.34
CA HIS A 85 -2.90 -3.89 22.37
C HIS A 85 -3.44 -2.47 22.08
N ASP A 86 -2.55 -1.52 21.83
CA ASP A 86 -2.94 -0.12 21.63
C ASP A 86 -3.73 0.06 20.33
N ALA A 87 -3.38 -0.67 19.28
CA ALA A 87 -4.15 -0.72 18.04
C ALA A 87 -5.57 -1.31 18.26
N LEU A 88 -5.70 -2.40 19.05
CA LEU A 88 -7.00 -2.99 19.40
C LEU A 88 -7.89 -2.05 20.23
N CYS A 89 -7.31 -1.29 21.17
CA CYS A 89 -8.03 -0.26 21.95
C CYS A 89 -8.61 0.88 21.10
N THR A 90 -8.30 0.96 19.80
CA THR A 90 -8.96 1.92 18.89
C THR A 90 -10.36 1.44 18.46
N LEU A 91 -10.61 0.13 18.51
CA LEU A 91 -11.83 -0.51 17.97
C LEU A 91 -13.06 -0.37 18.88
N ASP A 92 -12.85 0.06 20.13
CA ASP A 92 -13.93 0.29 21.10
C ASP A 92 -14.96 1.28 20.55
N LYS A 93 -14.49 2.36 19.92
CA LYS A 93 -15.33 3.38 19.26
C LYS A 93 -16.00 2.86 18.00
N SER A 94 -15.22 2.32 17.06
CA SER A 94 -15.73 1.70 15.82
C SER A 94 -14.77 0.64 15.33
N VAL A 95 -15.30 -0.52 14.94
CA VAL A 95 -14.52 -1.60 14.33
C VAL A 95 -14.23 -1.35 12.85
N SER A 96 -14.96 -0.44 12.18
CA SER A 96 -14.68 -0.07 10.78
C SER A 96 -13.27 0.47 10.57
N GLY A 97 -12.70 1.13 11.59
CA GLY A 97 -11.36 1.71 11.54
C GLY A 97 -10.23 0.72 11.20
N CYS A 98 -10.40 -0.59 11.41
CA CYS A 98 -9.37 -1.59 11.06
C CYS A 98 -9.48 -2.20 9.66
N MET A 99 -10.56 -1.93 8.91
CA MET A 99 -10.76 -2.45 7.54
C MET A 99 -10.54 -3.97 7.37
N VAL A 100 -10.66 -4.77 8.43
CA VAL A 100 -10.51 -6.22 8.45
C VAL A 100 -11.48 -6.80 9.49
N SER A 101 -11.98 -8.02 9.32
CA SER A 101 -12.73 -8.69 10.40
C SER A 101 -11.83 -8.82 11.64
N PRO A 102 -12.26 -8.42 12.86
CA PRO A 102 -11.40 -8.45 14.05
C PRO A 102 -10.69 -9.78 14.37
N PRO A 103 -11.27 -10.98 14.12
CA PRO A 103 -10.56 -12.26 14.27
C PRO A 103 -9.36 -12.47 13.33
N LEU A 104 -9.25 -11.67 12.27
CA LEU A 104 -8.16 -11.70 11.29
C LEU A 104 -7.21 -10.51 11.44
N MET A 105 -7.39 -9.64 12.44
CA MET A 105 -6.51 -8.49 12.66
C MET A 105 -5.12 -8.92 13.15
N GLY A 106 -5.01 -10.00 13.92
CA GLY A 106 -3.74 -10.62 14.32
C GLY A 106 -3.62 -12.04 13.77
N SER A 107 -2.54 -12.34 13.05
CA SER A 107 -2.32 -13.59 12.33
C SER A 107 -0.81 -13.95 12.33
N CYS A 108 -0.40 -14.92 11.51
CA CYS A 108 1.00 -15.24 11.25
C CYS A 108 1.26 -15.47 9.76
N GLY A 109 2.51 -15.37 9.35
CA GLY A 109 2.92 -15.61 7.96
C GLY A 109 4.41 -15.42 7.75
N THR A 110 4.81 -15.33 6.49
CA THR A 110 6.21 -15.17 6.07
C THR A 110 6.36 -14.11 4.99
N ILE A 111 7.57 -13.57 4.85
CA ILE A 111 7.92 -12.66 3.75
C ILE A 111 9.09 -13.27 2.94
N PRO A 112 8.85 -14.11 1.91
CA PRO A 112 9.91 -14.69 1.07
C PRO A 112 10.74 -13.66 0.29
N LEU A 113 10.13 -12.54 -0.10
CA LEU A 113 10.74 -11.52 -0.96
C LEU A 113 10.35 -10.12 -0.51
N THR A 114 11.30 -9.20 -0.53
CA THR A 114 11.05 -7.76 -0.58
C THR A 114 11.71 -7.17 -1.82
N ILE A 115 11.06 -6.20 -2.45
CA ILE A 115 11.66 -5.36 -3.50
C ILE A 115 11.81 -3.96 -2.94
N ILE A 116 12.99 -3.36 -3.06
CA ILE A 116 13.25 -1.94 -2.78
C ILE A 116 13.93 -1.38 -4.03
N SER A 117 13.14 -0.90 -4.99
CA SER A 117 13.62 -0.57 -6.34
C SER A 117 12.64 0.34 -7.08
N VAL A 118 12.91 0.57 -8.36
CA VAL A 118 12.03 1.30 -9.27
C VAL A 118 10.75 0.54 -9.58
N LEU A 119 9.71 1.31 -9.93
CA LEU A 119 8.37 0.82 -10.19
C LEU A 119 8.30 -0.36 -11.21
N PRO A 120 9.06 -0.40 -12.33
CA PRO A 120 9.07 -1.55 -13.24
C PRO A 120 9.45 -2.88 -12.60
N ASP A 121 10.31 -2.89 -11.57
CA ASP A 121 10.69 -4.14 -10.88
C ASP A 121 9.52 -4.72 -10.10
N ILE A 122 8.74 -3.87 -9.43
CA ILE A 122 7.52 -4.30 -8.75
C ILE A 122 6.49 -4.79 -9.78
N MET A 123 6.33 -4.09 -10.91
CA MET A 123 5.45 -4.53 -11.99
C MET A 123 5.88 -5.87 -12.59
N ARG A 124 7.19 -6.12 -12.78
CA ARG A 124 7.72 -7.42 -13.25
C ARG A 124 7.36 -8.57 -12.31
N HIS A 125 7.48 -8.37 -10.99
CA HIS A 125 7.07 -9.37 -10.02
C HIS A 125 5.57 -9.66 -10.10
N MET A 126 4.75 -8.59 -10.15
CA MET A 126 3.31 -8.72 -10.28
C MET A 126 2.89 -9.41 -11.58
N SER A 127 3.52 -9.08 -12.71
CA SER A 127 3.30 -9.73 -14.01
C SER A 127 3.64 -11.22 -13.98
N ASN A 128 4.73 -11.60 -13.31
CA ASN A 128 5.08 -13.00 -13.06
C ASN A 128 4.02 -13.72 -12.23
N MET A 129 3.57 -13.13 -11.12
CA MET A 129 2.50 -13.69 -10.28
C MET A 129 1.17 -13.84 -11.04
N ILE A 130 0.79 -12.83 -11.83
CA ILE A 130 -0.42 -12.85 -12.67
C ILE A 130 -0.35 -14.02 -13.66
N VAL A 131 0.74 -14.17 -14.40
CA VAL A 131 0.89 -15.26 -15.39
C VAL A 131 0.93 -16.65 -14.76
N ARG A 132 1.29 -16.76 -13.48
CA ARG A 132 1.27 -18.00 -12.69
C ARG A 132 -0.08 -18.29 -12.00
N ALA A 133 -1.10 -17.42 -12.12
CA ALA A 133 -2.37 -17.60 -11.43
C ALA A 133 -3.19 -18.81 -11.94
N ASP A 134 -3.77 -19.57 -11.01
CA ASP A 134 -4.59 -20.75 -11.31
C ASP A 134 -6.10 -20.44 -11.35
N LYS A 135 -6.57 -19.49 -10.52
CA LYS A 135 -8.00 -19.28 -10.22
C LYS A 135 -8.42 -17.83 -10.22
N GLU A 136 -7.66 -16.96 -9.55
CA GLU A 136 -8.09 -15.58 -9.33
C GLU A 136 -6.96 -14.60 -9.05
N VAL A 137 -7.21 -13.34 -9.41
CA VAL A 137 -6.39 -12.20 -9.02
C VAL A 137 -7.30 -11.07 -8.53
N ILE A 138 -7.00 -10.52 -7.35
CA ILE A 138 -7.54 -9.24 -6.89
C ILE A 138 -6.39 -8.24 -6.95
N LEU A 139 -6.56 -7.14 -7.68
CA LEU A 139 -5.56 -6.08 -7.83
C LEU A 139 -6.16 -4.74 -7.42
N ALA A 140 -5.52 -4.07 -6.48
CA ALA A 140 -5.87 -2.72 -6.06
C ALA A 140 -4.69 -1.77 -6.25
N THR A 141 -4.98 -0.55 -6.71
CA THR A 141 -4.04 0.57 -6.72
C THR A 141 -4.80 1.85 -6.41
N ASN A 142 -4.19 2.83 -5.74
CA ASN A 142 -4.84 4.11 -5.54
C ASN A 142 -5.03 4.81 -6.89
N TYR A 143 -3.99 4.91 -7.70
CA TYR A 143 -4.09 5.49 -9.03
C TYR A 143 -3.71 4.50 -10.11
N TRP A 144 -4.48 4.51 -11.20
CA TRP A 144 -4.20 3.77 -12.44
C TRP A 144 -4.12 4.74 -13.60
N GLN A 145 -3.03 4.66 -14.36
CA GLN A 145 -2.80 5.39 -15.61
C GLN A 145 -2.32 4.43 -16.69
N ASN A 146 -2.85 4.57 -17.91
CA ASN A 146 -2.29 3.96 -19.12
C ASN A 146 -0.84 4.45 -19.32
N SER A 147 0.12 3.55 -19.10
CA SER A 147 1.53 3.84 -18.83
C SER A 147 2.41 2.64 -19.20
N VAL A 148 3.73 2.73 -19.07
CA VAL A 148 4.60 1.54 -19.11
C VAL A 148 4.26 0.59 -17.96
N ALA A 149 3.97 1.15 -16.77
CA ALA A 149 3.54 0.38 -15.60
C ALA A 149 2.31 -0.49 -15.88
N SER A 150 1.23 0.11 -16.40
CA SER A 150 0.00 -0.63 -16.69
C SER A 150 0.20 -1.67 -17.80
N LYS A 151 1.09 -1.42 -18.77
CA LYS A 151 1.38 -2.37 -19.86
C LYS A 151 2.00 -3.68 -19.37
N TYR A 152 2.85 -3.67 -18.34
CA TYR A 152 3.32 -4.91 -17.71
C TYR A 152 2.15 -5.78 -17.24
N ILE A 153 1.17 -5.15 -16.57
CA ILE A 153 -0.03 -5.82 -16.05
C ILE A 153 -0.94 -6.29 -17.20
N THR A 154 -1.22 -5.44 -18.20
CA THR A 154 -2.13 -5.82 -19.30
C THR A 154 -1.53 -6.86 -20.26
N ASN A 155 -0.21 -6.87 -20.44
CA ASN A 155 0.49 -7.96 -21.13
C ASN A 155 0.41 -9.28 -20.33
N ALA A 156 0.59 -9.22 -19.00
CA ALA A 156 0.46 -10.38 -18.13
C ALA A 156 -0.96 -10.96 -18.13
N MET A 157 -2.00 -10.12 -18.15
CA MET A 157 -3.40 -10.55 -18.31
C MET A 157 -3.63 -11.28 -19.65
N LYS A 158 -3.04 -10.81 -20.75
CA LYS A 158 -3.14 -11.44 -22.07
C LYS A 158 -2.47 -12.81 -22.09
N GLU A 159 -1.25 -12.92 -21.56
CA GLU A 159 -0.54 -14.21 -21.47
C GLU A 159 -1.23 -15.17 -20.48
N LEU A 160 -1.74 -14.69 -19.35
CA LEU A 160 -2.56 -15.48 -18.42
C LEU A 160 -3.81 -16.04 -19.12
N SER A 161 -4.56 -15.19 -19.84
CA SER A 161 -5.74 -15.64 -20.58
C SER A 161 -5.40 -16.68 -21.63
N LYS A 162 -4.25 -16.57 -22.30
CA LYS A 162 -3.78 -17.60 -23.25
C LYS A 162 -3.52 -18.92 -22.53
N ARG A 163 -2.71 -18.91 -21.46
CA ARG A 163 -2.36 -20.11 -20.68
C ARG A 163 -3.58 -20.77 -20.03
N ALA A 164 -4.51 -20.00 -19.48
CA ALA A 164 -5.77 -20.51 -18.96
C ALA A 164 -6.60 -21.22 -20.05
N GLY A 165 -6.62 -20.67 -21.26
CA GLY A 165 -7.26 -21.32 -22.42
C GLY A 165 -6.59 -22.64 -22.83
N GLU A 166 -5.26 -22.71 -22.78
CA GLU A 166 -4.48 -23.93 -23.02
C GLU A 166 -4.75 -25.01 -21.94
N ARG A 167 -5.04 -24.60 -20.70
CA ARG A 167 -5.47 -25.48 -19.59
C ARG A 167 -6.97 -25.86 -19.64
N GLY A 168 -7.78 -25.13 -20.40
CA GLY A 168 -9.25 -25.29 -20.44
C GLY A 168 -9.97 -24.64 -19.25
N GLU A 169 -9.35 -23.64 -18.63
CA GLU A 169 -9.79 -22.96 -17.40
C GLU A 169 -10.23 -21.52 -17.66
N ARG A 170 -10.91 -20.90 -16.69
CA ARG A 170 -11.18 -19.45 -16.63
C ARG A 170 -10.67 -18.88 -15.32
N ILE A 171 -10.12 -17.67 -15.37
CA ILE A 171 -9.60 -16.94 -14.20
C ILE A 171 -10.55 -15.78 -13.87
N VAL A 172 -10.84 -15.57 -12.59
CA VAL A 172 -11.60 -14.40 -12.14
C VAL A 172 -10.65 -13.27 -11.76
N PHE A 173 -10.75 -12.11 -12.41
CA PHE A 173 -9.85 -10.98 -12.18
C PHE A 173 -10.65 -9.77 -11.69
N LYS A 174 -10.31 -9.23 -10.52
CA LYS A 174 -10.92 -8.05 -9.91
C LYS A 174 -9.91 -6.91 -9.89
N ILE A 175 -10.28 -5.74 -10.40
CA ILE A 175 -9.44 -4.52 -10.35
C ILE A 175 -10.18 -3.41 -9.61
N GLU A 176 -9.55 -2.82 -8.60
CA GLU A 176 -10.05 -1.66 -7.86
C GLU A 176 -9.07 -0.48 -8.00
N TYR A 177 -9.56 0.71 -8.34
CA TYR A 177 -8.76 1.94 -8.35
C TYR A 177 -9.53 3.18 -7.88
N ASP A 178 -8.83 4.27 -7.51
CA ASP A 178 -9.42 5.58 -7.22
C ASP A 178 -9.24 6.53 -8.42
N ARG A 179 -10.36 6.95 -9.02
CA ARG A 179 -10.43 8.08 -9.95
C ARG A 179 -11.67 8.92 -9.63
N GLY A 180 -11.48 9.96 -8.84
CA GLY A 180 -12.55 10.84 -8.36
C GLY A 180 -13.49 11.35 -9.47
N SER A 181 -14.78 11.05 -9.32
CA SER A 181 -15.85 11.41 -10.25
C SER A 181 -17.04 12.03 -9.50
N PRO A 182 -17.73 13.05 -10.04
CA PRO A 182 -18.92 13.64 -9.41
C PRO A 182 -20.05 12.63 -9.09
N LYS A 183 -20.10 11.50 -9.81
CA LYS A 183 -21.04 10.40 -9.56
C LYS A 183 -20.86 9.74 -8.19
N GLN A 184 -19.64 9.77 -7.63
CA GLN A 184 -19.29 9.12 -6.35
C GLN A 184 -19.83 9.82 -5.10
N VAL A 185 -20.56 10.93 -5.28
CA VAL A 185 -21.43 11.52 -4.24
C VAL A 185 -22.64 10.60 -3.92
N PHE A 186 -23.09 9.79 -4.88
CA PHE A 186 -24.23 8.88 -4.71
C PHE A 186 -23.84 7.42 -4.49
N ASN A 187 -22.84 6.93 -5.24
CA ASN A 187 -22.27 5.60 -5.04
C ASN A 187 -20.74 5.68 -5.13
N ASN A 188 -20.08 5.52 -3.99
CA ASN A 188 -18.62 5.55 -3.90
C ASN A 188 -17.96 4.44 -4.72
N HIS A 189 -18.53 3.24 -4.73
CA HIS A 189 -18.01 2.03 -5.38
C HIS A 189 -18.65 1.84 -6.75
N MET A 190 -18.17 2.58 -7.75
CA MET A 190 -18.72 2.52 -9.10
C MET A 190 -18.18 1.31 -9.86
N GLU A 191 -19.07 0.45 -10.37
CA GLU A 191 -18.69 -0.58 -11.33
C GLU A 191 -18.40 0.05 -12.70
N ILE A 192 -17.27 -0.31 -13.30
CA ILE A 192 -16.76 0.26 -14.55
C ILE A 192 -16.98 -0.74 -15.68
N LYS A 193 -17.64 -0.26 -16.75
CA LYS A 193 -17.94 -1.07 -17.94
C LYS A 193 -16.77 -1.13 -18.90
N GLU A 194 -16.83 -2.09 -19.82
CA GLU A 194 -15.78 -2.32 -20.82
C GLU A 194 -15.53 -1.09 -21.70
N GLU A 195 -16.58 -0.39 -22.12
CA GLU A 195 -16.47 0.82 -22.92
C GLU A 195 -15.74 1.97 -22.18
N GLU A 196 -15.75 1.95 -20.85
CA GLU A 196 -15.15 2.98 -19.99
C GLU A 196 -13.69 2.64 -19.65
N TYR A 197 -13.37 1.38 -19.29
CA TYR A 197 -11.98 0.99 -19.05
C TYR A 197 -11.11 0.84 -20.32
N LEU A 198 -11.73 0.71 -21.49
CA LEU A 198 -11.05 0.83 -22.79
C LEU A 198 -10.69 2.29 -23.14
N GLY A 199 -11.15 3.26 -22.34
CA GLY A 199 -10.78 4.67 -22.44
C GLY A 199 -9.28 4.90 -22.29
N LYS A 200 -8.76 5.94 -22.95
CA LYS A 200 -7.31 6.21 -23.07
C LYS A 200 -6.57 6.32 -21.73
N ALA A 201 -7.25 6.76 -20.68
CA ALA A 201 -6.68 6.94 -19.36
C ALA A 201 -6.42 5.62 -18.60
N VAL A 202 -7.18 4.56 -18.91
CA VAL A 202 -7.12 3.27 -18.20
C VAL A 202 -6.55 2.17 -19.11
N ALA A 203 -7.09 2.01 -20.32
CA ALA A 203 -6.63 1.08 -21.36
C ALA A 203 -6.40 -0.37 -20.88
N LEU A 204 -7.35 -0.91 -20.11
CA LEU A 204 -7.39 -2.35 -19.81
C LEU A 204 -7.76 -3.18 -21.07
N PRO A 205 -7.38 -4.47 -21.16
CA PRO A 205 -7.72 -5.31 -22.32
C PRO A 205 -9.23 -5.51 -22.47
N SER A 206 -9.70 -5.55 -23.71
CA SER A 206 -11.08 -5.97 -24.02
C SER A 206 -11.30 -7.45 -23.73
N LYS A 207 -12.55 -7.87 -23.48
CA LYS A 207 -12.91 -9.29 -23.28
C LYS A 207 -12.51 -10.18 -24.46
N ALA A 208 -12.39 -9.62 -25.66
CA ALA A 208 -11.93 -10.33 -26.86
C ALA A 208 -10.41 -10.61 -26.83
N GLU A 209 -9.61 -9.78 -26.15
CA GLU A 209 -8.17 -9.99 -25.97
C GLU A 209 -7.84 -10.91 -24.79
N ILE A 210 -8.75 -11.02 -23.81
CA ILE A 210 -8.63 -11.89 -22.63
C ILE A 210 -9.83 -12.84 -22.47
N PRO A 211 -10.15 -13.69 -23.48
CA PRO A 211 -11.39 -14.46 -23.53
C PRO A 211 -11.57 -15.47 -22.39
N ASN A 212 -10.50 -15.84 -21.67
CA ASN A 212 -10.51 -16.78 -20.55
C ASN A 212 -10.36 -16.09 -19.18
N ILE A 213 -10.54 -14.77 -19.13
CA ILE A 213 -10.58 -13.99 -17.89
C ILE A 213 -11.95 -13.34 -17.72
N ASP A 214 -12.55 -13.56 -16.55
CA ASP A 214 -13.75 -12.86 -16.09
C ASP A 214 -13.33 -11.60 -15.31
N LEU A 215 -13.13 -10.51 -16.05
CA LEU A 215 -12.70 -9.22 -15.52
C LEU A 215 -13.89 -8.39 -14.99
N GLN A 216 -13.82 -7.97 -13.72
CA GLN A 216 -14.69 -6.97 -13.11
C GLN A 216 -13.83 -5.81 -12.57
N VAL A 217 -14.29 -4.57 -12.75
CA VAL A 217 -13.52 -3.35 -12.42
C VAL A 217 -14.37 -2.40 -11.57
N ILE A 218 -13.81 -1.87 -10.49
CA ILE A 218 -14.41 -0.85 -9.64
C ILE A 218 -13.54 0.41 -9.60
N ASN A 219 -14.19 1.57 -9.70
CA ASN A 219 -13.64 2.87 -9.34
C ASN A 219 -14.21 3.30 -7.98
N TYR A 220 -13.37 3.30 -6.94
CA TYR A 220 -13.71 3.65 -5.57
C TYR A 220 -13.03 4.94 -5.11
N HIS A 221 -13.82 5.94 -4.71
CA HIS A 221 -13.36 7.20 -4.12
C HIS A 221 -14.23 7.60 -2.93
N ARG A 222 -13.70 8.40 -1.98
CA ARG A 222 -14.46 8.85 -0.79
C ARG A 222 -14.53 10.39 -0.67
N PRO A 223 -15.38 11.07 -1.46
CA PRO A 223 -15.64 12.50 -1.33
C PRO A 223 -15.93 12.92 0.12
N LEU A 224 -15.57 14.12 0.55
CA LEU A 224 -14.92 15.18 -0.23
C LEU A 224 -13.39 15.04 -0.30
N VAL A 225 -12.78 14.51 0.76
CA VAL A 225 -11.32 14.58 0.96
C VAL A 225 -10.66 13.23 1.23
N GLY A 226 -11.46 12.19 1.37
CA GLY A 226 -10.99 10.82 1.53
C GLY A 226 -10.67 10.22 0.17
N THR A 227 -9.77 9.25 0.16
CA THR A 227 -9.36 8.53 -1.04
C THR A 227 -9.11 7.08 -0.69
N PHE A 228 -9.28 6.19 -1.64
CA PHE A 228 -8.81 4.82 -1.54
C PHE A 228 -7.30 4.80 -1.81
N HIS A 229 -6.48 5.01 -0.77
CA HIS A 229 -5.03 5.09 -0.93
C HIS A 229 -4.32 3.71 -0.90
N CYS A 230 -5.07 2.65 -1.18
CA CYS A 230 -4.61 1.26 -1.05
C CYS A 230 -3.92 0.77 -2.33
N LYS A 231 -2.77 0.09 -2.20
CA LYS A 231 -2.16 -0.68 -3.30
C LYS A 231 -1.73 -2.07 -2.81
N TYR A 232 -2.29 -3.11 -3.43
CA TYR A 232 -2.03 -4.51 -3.08
C TYR A 232 -2.46 -5.43 -4.22
N MET A 233 -1.97 -6.67 -4.22
CA MET A 233 -2.50 -7.71 -5.11
C MET A 233 -2.56 -9.05 -4.37
N ILE A 234 -3.60 -9.84 -4.61
CA ILE A 234 -3.80 -11.17 -4.02
C ILE A 234 -4.01 -12.16 -5.16
N VAL A 235 -3.32 -13.29 -5.12
CA VAL A 235 -3.38 -14.33 -6.16
C VAL A 235 -3.78 -15.66 -5.52
N ASP A 236 -4.83 -16.27 -6.07
CA ASP A 236 -5.40 -17.57 -5.67
C ASP A 236 -5.75 -17.73 -4.18
N ARG A 237 -5.79 -16.63 -3.42
CA ARG A 237 -5.82 -16.61 -1.94
C ARG A 237 -4.65 -17.39 -1.31
N LYS A 238 -3.54 -17.56 -2.03
CA LYS A 238 -2.29 -18.22 -1.57
C LYS A 238 -1.21 -17.19 -1.23
N ILE A 239 -1.13 -16.12 -2.02
CA ILE A 239 -0.08 -15.11 -1.97
C ILE A 239 -0.74 -13.72 -1.96
N ALA A 240 -0.18 -12.80 -1.19
CA ALA A 240 -0.49 -11.38 -1.29
C ALA A 240 0.80 -10.56 -1.48
N VAL A 241 0.72 -9.40 -2.13
CA VAL A 241 1.78 -8.39 -2.18
C VAL A 241 1.24 -7.04 -1.71
N LEU A 242 2.02 -6.33 -0.90
CA LEU A 242 1.70 -5.00 -0.36
C LEU A 242 2.79 -4.01 -0.77
N GLN A 243 2.43 -2.96 -1.50
CA GLN A 243 3.38 -2.15 -2.27
C GLN A 243 3.14 -0.65 -2.12
N SER A 244 4.20 0.16 -2.08
CA SER A 244 4.07 1.62 -1.88
C SER A 244 3.59 2.38 -3.12
N ASN A 245 3.79 1.83 -4.32
CA ASN A 245 3.61 2.47 -5.62
C ASN A 245 2.18 2.40 -6.15
N ASN A 246 1.82 3.40 -6.96
CA ASN A 246 0.67 3.35 -7.85
C ASN A 246 1.02 2.61 -9.17
N ILE A 247 0.03 2.40 -10.06
CA ILE A 247 0.24 1.88 -11.42
C ILE A 247 0.20 3.06 -12.40
N GLN A 248 1.36 3.72 -12.53
CA GLN A 248 1.56 4.92 -13.35
C GLN A 248 3.04 5.04 -13.75
N ASP A 249 3.37 5.86 -14.74
CA ASP A 249 4.78 6.17 -15.03
C ASP A 249 5.33 7.14 -13.98
N ASN A 250 6.32 6.71 -13.22
CA ASN A 250 7.20 7.55 -12.41
C ASN A 250 8.52 6.80 -12.16
N ASP A 251 9.60 7.54 -11.93
CA ASP A 251 10.94 6.96 -11.66
C ASP A 251 11.29 7.15 -10.17
N ASN A 252 10.37 6.74 -9.28
CA ASN A 252 10.57 6.73 -7.83
C ASN A 252 11.30 5.45 -7.39
N LEU A 253 11.98 5.52 -6.24
CA LEU A 253 12.28 4.35 -5.41
C LEU A 253 11.04 3.98 -4.59
N GLU A 254 10.63 2.73 -4.70
CA GLU A 254 9.40 2.14 -4.15
C GLU A 254 9.74 0.87 -3.36
N MET A 255 8.80 0.38 -2.54
CA MET A 255 8.95 -0.85 -1.75
C MET A 255 7.74 -1.76 -1.92
N MET A 256 7.98 -3.07 -2.03
CA MET A 256 6.94 -4.11 -2.03
C MET A 256 7.37 -5.30 -1.18
N THR A 257 6.43 -5.85 -0.40
CA THR A 257 6.62 -7.11 0.35
C THR A 257 5.71 -8.20 -0.21
N HIS A 258 6.27 -9.38 -0.42
CA HIS A 258 5.54 -10.60 -0.79
C HIS A 258 5.20 -11.37 0.48
N LEU A 259 3.93 -11.69 0.68
CA LEU A 259 3.40 -12.31 1.90
C LEU A 259 2.75 -13.66 1.58
N GLU A 260 3.09 -14.68 2.36
CA GLU A 260 2.52 -16.02 2.31
C GLU A 260 2.03 -16.49 3.69
N GLY A 261 1.15 -17.50 3.70
CA GLY A 261 0.61 -18.13 4.92
C GLY A 261 -0.71 -17.50 5.41
N PRO A 262 -1.12 -17.79 6.66
CA PRO A 262 -2.43 -17.38 7.20
C PRO A 262 -2.74 -15.87 7.13
N ILE A 263 -1.73 -15.00 7.10
CA ILE A 263 -1.90 -13.55 6.88
C ILE A 263 -2.61 -13.20 5.56
N VAL A 264 -2.54 -14.07 4.55
CA VAL A 264 -3.23 -13.87 3.26
C VAL A 264 -4.75 -13.93 3.43
N ASP A 265 -5.29 -14.65 4.43
CA ASP A 265 -6.72 -14.59 4.76
C ASP A 265 -7.13 -13.20 5.29
N SER A 266 -6.27 -12.55 6.08
CA SER A 266 -6.50 -11.19 6.58
C SER A 266 -6.48 -10.14 5.46
N LEU A 267 -5.55 -10.26 4.52
CA LEU A 267 -5.48 -9.41 3.33
C LEU A 267 -6.67 -9.67 2.39
N TYR A 268 -7.09 -10.92 2.23
CA TYR A 268 -8.27 -11.28 1.44
C TYR A 268 -9.56 -10.72 2.05
N ASP A 269 -9.74 -10.83 3.36
CA ASP A 269 -10.90 -10.27 4.08
C ASP A 269 -10.95 -8.74 3.98
N MET A 270 -9.80 -8.07 4.14
CA MET A 270 -9.65 -6.63 3.91
C MET A 270 -9.98 -6.22 2.47
N ALA A 271 -9.55 -7.01 1.48
CA ALA A 271 -9.83 -6.75 0.07
C ALA A 271 -11.33 -6.87 -0.24
N LEU A 272 -12.01 -7.86 0.35
CA LEU A 272 -13.47 -7.97 0.28
C LEU A 272 -14.17 -6.75 0.90
N ILE A 273 -13.75 -6.32 2.09
CA ILE A 273 -14.32 -5.15 2.78
C ILE A 273 -14.11 -3.87 1.97
N SER A 274 -12.93 -3.71 1.36
CA SER A 274 -12.63 -2.59 0.46
C SER A 274 -13.55 -2.61 -0.76
N TRP A 275 -13.63 -3.74 -1.44
CA TRP A 275 -14.42 -3.94 -2.66
C TRP A 275 -15.92 -3.65 -2.47
N SER A 276 -16.49 -4.03 -1.32
CA SER A 276 -17.86 -3.77 -0.84
C SER A 276 -19.01 -4.35 -1.68
N ASN A 277 -19.00 -4.15 -3.00
CA ASN A 277 -20.02 -4.56 -3.96
C ASN A 277 -20.09 -6.09 -4.14
N LYS A 278 -21.23 -6.58 -4.61
CA LYS A 278 -21.38 -7.99 -5.01
C LYS A 278 -20.33 -8.37 -6.08
N LEU A 279 -19.68 -9.51 -5.87
CA LEU A 279 -18.68 -10.06 -6.79
C LEU A 279 -19.38 -10.84 -7.91
N GLU A 280 -19.23 -10.39 -9.16
CA GLU A 280 -19.77 -11.09 -10.34
C GLU A 280 -18.67 -11.37 -11.37
N PRO A 281 -18.34 -12.65 -11.66
CA PRO A 281 -18.66 -13.83 -10.84
C PRO A 281 -18.01 -13.76 -9.45
N PRO A 282 -18.44 -14.57 -8.48
CA PRO A 282 -17.75 -14.75 -7.21
C PRO A 282 -16.30 -15.25 -7.38
N LEU A 283 -15.44 -14.92 -6.42
CA LEU A 283 -14.04 -15.35 -6.39
C LEU A 283 -13.93 -16.87 -6.12
N PRO A 284 -13.40 -17.71 -7.05
CA PRO A 284 -13.38 -19.18 -6.94
C PRO A 284 -12.78 -19.75 -5.65
N SER A 285 -11.95 -19.00 -4.93
CA SER A 285 -11.26 -19.39 -3.69
C SER A 285 -12.01 -18.98 -2.42
N TYR A 286 -13.29 -18.57 -2.54
CA TYR A 286 -14.16 -18.18 -1.42
C TYR A 286 -14.16 -19.18 -0.25
N ASN A 287 -14.12 -20.48 -0.54
CA ASN A 287 -14.13 -21.58 0.44
C ASN A 287 -12.75 -22.23 0.70
N SER A 288 -11.68 -21.67 0.13
CA SER A 288 -10.31 -22.20 0.18
C SER A 288 -9.36 -21.24 0.93
N PRO A 289 -9.54 -21.06 2.26
CA PRO A 289 -8.75 -20.11 3.04
C PRO A 289 -7.27 -20.50 3.11
N ALA A 290 -6.39 -19.49 3.12
CA ALA A 290 -4.94 -19.64 3.13
C ALA A 290 -4.45 -20.52 4.29
N VAL A 291 -5.06 -20.39 5.48
CA VAL A 291 -4.74 -21.22 6.65
C VAL A 291 -4.88 -22.73 6.41
N ARG A 292 -5.70 -23.18 5.44
CA ARG A 292 -5.81 -24.60 5.06
C ARG A 292 -4.70 -25.09 4.12
N GLY A 293 -4.01 -24.17 3.44
CA GLY A 293 -2.70 -24.46 2.82
C GLY A 293 -1.60 -24.65 3.87
N GLY A 294 -1.93 -24.52 5.15
CA GLY A 294 -1.01 -24.50 6.28
C GLY A 294 -0.15 -23.24 6.29
N ILE A 295 0.82 -23.24 7.19
CA ILE A 295 2.03 -22.41 7.05
C ILE A 295 2.95 -23.20 6.11
N GLY A 296 2.41 -23.56 4.94
CA GLY A 296 2.54 -24.95 4.44
C GLY A 296 2.71 -25.13 2.93
N ALA A 297 3.03 -24.07 2.18
CA ALA A 297 3.90 -24.25 1.01
C ALA A 297 5.26 -24.92 1.41
N PHE A 298 5.59 -24.85 2.70
CA PHE A 298 6.85 -25.13 3.41
C PHE A 298 7.22 -26.62 3.55
N GLY A 299 6.96 -27.43 2.51
CA GLY A 299 7.64 -28.72 2.32
C GLY A 299 8.97 -28.55 1.56
N GLU A 300 9.57 -29.67 1.12
CA GLU A 300 10.76 -29.68 0.22
C GLU A 300 10.54 -28.94 -1.11
N GLU A 301 9.30 -28.52 -1.42
CA GLU A 301 8.90 -27.77 -2.62
C GLU A 301 8.51 -26.29 -2.37
N SER A 302 8.79 -25.70 -1.20
CA SER A 302 8.31 -24.34 -0.88
C SER A 302 8.87 -23.24 -1.79
N SER A 303 8.19 -22.09 -1.89
CA SER A 303 8.72 -20.93 -2.61
C SER A 303 10.07 -20.49 -2.06
N GLN A 304 10.24 -20.45 -0.73
CA GLN A 304 11.51 -20.15 -0.06
C GLN A 304 12.60 -21.22 -0.32
N VAL A 305 12.25 -22.51 -0.34
CA VAL A 305 13.19 -23.61 -0.64
C VAL A 305 13.52 -23.67 -2.14
N ARG A 306 12.61 -23.25 -3.02
CA ARG A 306 12.89 -23.08 -4.46
C ARG A 306 13.76 -21.84 -4.74
N ILE A 307 13.78 -20.85 -3.83
CA ILE A 307 14.73 -19.74 -3.90
C ILE A 307 16.15 -20.21 -3.52
N PHE A 308 16.33 -21.08 -2.52
CA PHE A 308 17.65 -21.47 -2.01
C PHE A 308 17.87 -22.99 -2.03
N GLY A 309 18.91 -23.42 -2.73
CA GLY A 309 19.30 -24.82 -2.89
C GLY A 309 19.85 -25.49 -1.65
N GLN A 310 20.25 -26.75 -1.80
CA GLN A 310 20.76 -27.56 -0.68
C GLN A 310 22.00 -26.93 0.00
N ASP A 311 22.79 -26.16 -0.75
CA ASP A 311 23.97 -25.41 -0.26
C ASP A 311 23.64 -23.99 0.27
N ARG A 312 22.35 -23.62 0.42
CA ARG A 312 21.85 -22.26 0.76
C ARG A 312 22.22 -21.15 -0.23
N ALA A 313 22.80 -21.47 -1.38
CA ALA A 313 22.92 -20.56 -2.53
C ALA A 313 21.65 -20.61 -3.39
N ILE A 314 21.35 -19.58 -4.18
CA ILE A 314 20.18 -19.59 -5.06
C ILE A 314 20.29 -20.73 -6.10
N GLU A 315 19.40 -21.72 -6.03
CA GLU A 315 19.48 -22.90 -6.90
C GLU A 315 18.87 -22.64 -8.27
N ARG A 316 19.38 -23.37 -9.27
CA ARG A 316 19.17 -23.07 -10.68
C ARG A 316 18.28 -24.13 -11.31
N GLN A 317 17.05 -23.77 -11.69
CA GLN A 317 16.37 -24.50 -12.76
C GLN A 317 16.63 -23.82 -14.10
N ALA A 318 17.35 -24.52 -14.98
CA ALA A 318 17.46 -24.12 -16.38
C ALA A 318 16.07 -24.18 -17.05
N PRO A 319 15.77 -23.33 -18.04
CA PRO A 319 14.49 -23.38 -18.74
C PRO A 319 14.29 -24.76 -19.37
N ILE A 320 13.25 -25.46 -18.93
CA ILE A 320 12.88 -26.78 -19.48
C ILE A 320 12.34 -26.54 -20.89
N MET A 321 13.09 -26.97 -21.90
CA MET A 321 12.52 -27.21 -23.23
C MET A 321 11.44 -28.30 -23.09
N GLU A 322 10.19 -27.94 -23.39
CA GLU A 322 9.08 -28.88 -23.27
C GLU A 322 9.29 -30.15 -24.10
N SER A 323 9.26 -31.30 -23.42
CA SER A 323 8.87 -32.55 -24.06
C SER A 323 8.28 -33.52 -23.03
N GLY A 324 7.05 -33.98 -23.28
CA GLY A 324 6.46 -35.14 -22.59
C GLY A 324 5.48 -34.83 -21.46
N LYS A 325 4.20 -35.11 -21.75
CA LYS A 325 3.05 -35.22 -20.84
C LYS A 325 3.40 -35.66 -19.41
N ARG A 326 2.95 -34.90 -18.39
CA ARG A 326 2.87 -35.41 -17.00
C ARG A 326 1.55 -36.15 -16.76
N HIS A 327 1.63 -37.23 -15.99
CA HIS A 327 0.48 -37.96 -15.45
C HIS A 327 0.00 -37.35 -14.14
N SER A 328 -1.28 -37.53 -13.84
CA SER A 328 -1.93 -37.19 -12.56
C SER A 328 -1.34 -37.97 -11.39
N GLN A 329 -1.14 -37.32 -10.25
CA GLN A 329 -0.93 -37.95 -8.94
C GLN A 329 -2.01 -37.49 -7.95
N GLU A 330 -2.51 -38.43 -7.17
CA GLU A 330 -3.54 -38.21 -6.15
C GLU A 330 -2.92 -37.68 -4.85
N ALA A 331 -3.68 -36.85 -4.12
CA ALA A 331 -3.23 -36.29 -2.85
C ALA A 331 -3.19 -37.37 -1.75
N SER A 332 -2.05 -37.50 -1.07
CA SER A 332 -1.90 -38.37 0.11
C SER A 332 -2.43 -37.66 1.35
N ALA A 333 -3.32 -38.32 2.10
CA ALA A 333 -3.87 -37.77 3.34
C ALA A 333 -2.87 -37.93 4.50
N TYR A 334 -2.71 -36.87 5.30
CA TYR A 334 -1.95 -36.89 6.55
C TYR A 334 -2.81 -36.40 7.73
N ASP A 335 -2.39 -36.80 8.93
CA ASP A 335 -3.23 -36.91 10.13
C ASP A 335 -3.50 -35.57 10.83
N ASN A 336 -4.70 -35.42 11.40
CA ASN A 336 -5.14 -34.17 12.03
C ASN A 336 -4.78 -34.13 13.52
N GLN A 337 -4.05 -33.09 13.94
CA GLN A 337 -4.17 -32.58 15.32
C GLN A 337 -5.09 -31.36 15.33
N GLU A 338 -5.94 -31.26 16.37
CA GLU A 338 -7.01 -30.26 16.43
C GLU A 338 -6.50 -28.82 16.55
N VAL A 339 -6.39 -28.14 15.41
CA VAL A 339 -6.39 -26.68 15.35
C VAL A 339 -7.83 -26.19 15.55
N LYS A 340 -8.02 -25.16 16.38
CA LYS A 340 -9.32 -24.49 16.53
C LYS A 340 -9.64 -23.67 15.26
N LEU A 341 -10.24 -24.35 14.27
CA LEU A 341 -10.61 -23.78 12.98
C LEU A 341 -11.95 -23.02 13.06
N PRO A 342 -12.02 -21.75 12.61
CA PRO A 342 -13.28 -21.11 12.28
C PRO A 342 -13.91 -21.74 11.03
N GLY A 343 -15.24 -21.94 11.03
CA GLY A 343 -16.00 -22.22 9.80
C GLY A 343 -16.41 -23.66 9.52
N ILE A 344 -16.62 -24.52 10.53
CA ILE A 344 -17.26 -25.84 10.34
C ILE A 344 -18.63 -25.88 11.04
N VAL A 345 -19.70 -26.02 10.24
CA VAL A 345 -21.02 -26.44 10.72
C VAL A 345 -21.22 -27.90 10.32
N SER A 346 -20.83 -28.82 11.22
CA SER A 346 -21.03 -30.25 11.03
C SER A 346 -22.51 -30.60 11.21
N LYS A 347 -23.21 -30.99 10.13
CA LYS A 347 -24.43 -31.80 10.28
C LYS A 347 -24.03 -33.27 10.35
N GLU A 348 -24.12 -33.87 11.53
CA GLU A 348 -23.92 -35.30 11.71
C GLU A 348 -24.99 -36.12 10.96
N PRO A 349 -24.60 -37.15 10.19
CA PRO A 349 -25.46 -38.25 9.84
C PRO A 349 -25.24 -39.41 10.83
N SER A 350 -26.30 -39.81 11.52
CA SER A 350 -26.28 -40.94 12.46
C SER A 350 -25.90 -42.26 11.74
N SER A 351 -24.81 -42.89 12.18
CA SER A 351 -24.42 -44.22 11.70
C SER A 351 -25.23 -45.33 12.40
N ALA A 352 -25.88 -46.18 11.61
CA ALA A 352 -26.48 -47.42 12.10
C ALA A 352 -26.13 -48.58 11.15
N THR A 353 -25.41 -49.55 11.69
CA THR A 353 -24.92 -50.76 11.00
C THR A 353 -26.02 -51.73 10.57
N THR A 354 -25.80 -52.41 9.45
CA THR A 354 -26.40 -53.71 9.09
C THR A 354 -25.26 -54.61 8.58
N PRO A 355 -25.31 -55.94 8.73
CA PRO A 355 -26.30 -56.77 8.00
C PRO A 355 -26.84 -58.02 8.74
N THR A 356 -28.04 -58.50 8.35
CA THR A 356 -28.36 -59.83 7.76
C THR A 356 -29.82 -60.26 8.03
N ASP A 357 -30.40 -60.94 7.03
CA ASP A 357 -31.64 -61.75 7.02
C ASP A 357 -33.03 -61.09 7.23
N GLY A 358 -34.04 -61.58 6.49
CA GLY A 358 -35.46 -61.43 6.88
C GLY A 358 -36.49 -60.87 5.88
N SER A 359 -36.65 -61.46 4.70
CA SER A 359 -37.95 -61.64 3.99
C SER A 359 -38.96 -60.49 3.75
N SER A 360 -39.24 -60.27 2.44
CA SER A 360 -40.58 -60.16 1.80
C SER A 360 -41.35 -58.82 1.70
N LEU A 361 -41.97 -58.66 0.51
CA LEU A 361 -43.19 -57.89 0.16
C LEU A 361 -43.14 -56.35 0.35
N ALA A 362 -43.10 -55.56 -0.73
CA ALA A 362 -44.26 -55.06 -1.52
C ALA A 362 -45.09 -53.98 -0.75
N THR A 363 -45.49 -52.81 -1.27
CA THR A 363 -45.66 -52.25 -2.63
C THR A 363 -45.49 -50.71 -2.62
N GLY A 364 -45.24 -50.06 -3.77
CA GLY A 364 -45.51 -48.61 -3.93
C GLY A 364 -47.00 -48.34 -4.31
N PRO A 365 -47.36 -47.21 -4.96
CA PRO A 365 -46.63 -45.94 -5.15
C PRO A 365 -47.56 -44.67 -5.08
N SER A 366 -47.04 -43.52 -5.55
CA SER A 366 -47.77 -42.36 -6.17
C SER A 366 -48.26 -41.20 -5.24
N THR A 367 -47.81 -39.95 -5.46
CA THR A 367 -48.46 -38.78 -6.18
C THR A 367 -49.63 -38.09 -5.43
N SER A 368 -49.93 -36.78 -5.51
CA SER A 368 -49.25 -35.56 -6.00
C SER A 368 -50.10 -34.29 -5.72
N LYS A 369 -49.52 -33.08 -5.89
CA LYS A 369 -50.17 -31.75 -6.15
C LYS A 369 -50.95 -30.99 -5.04
N SER A 370 -50.37 -29.85 -4.64
CA SER A 370 -50.84 -28.44 -4.82
C SER A 370 -52.30 -28.01 -4.54
N VAL A 371 -52.48 -26.86 -3.86
CA VAL A 371 -53.16 -25.60 -4.30
C VAL A 371 -53.48 -24.64 -3.10
N SER A 372 -53.69 -23.35 -3.41
CA SER A 372 -53.64 -22.07 -2.64
C SER A 372 -54.67 -21.72 -1.52
N LYS A 373 -54.30 -20.67 -0.75
CA LYS A 373 -55.07 -19.63 0.03
C LYS A 373 -56.47 -19.23 -0.55
N PRO A 374 -57.45 -18.60 0.20
CA PRO A 374 -57.28 -17.37 1.03
C PRO A 374 -58.23 -17.02 2.23
N ILE A 375 -57.77 -16.05 3.07
CA ILE A 375 -58.39 -14.86 3.77
C ILE A 375 -59.84 -14.93 4.38
N HIS A 376 -60.00 -14.58 5.68
CA HIS A 376 -60.80 -13.42 6.23
C HIS A 376 -60.83 -13.34 7.79
N GLU A 377 -60.83 -12.10 8.35
CA GLU A 377 -61.56 -11.51 9.53
C GLU A 377 -61.90 -12.32 10.82
N GLU A 378 -62.07 -11.77 12.05
CA GLU A 378 -61.82 -10.43 12.68
C GLU A 378 -61.89 -10.55 14.25
N GLU A 379 -61.93 -9.41 14.96
CA GLU A 379 -62.34 -9.14 16.36
C GLU A 379 -61.36 -9.25 17.57
N ILE A 380 -61.65 -8.40 18.58
CA ILE A 380 -60.88 -7.97 19.75
C ILE A 380 -61.68 -8.31 21.03
N PRO A 381 -61.13 -8.24 22.27
CA PRO A 381 -61.40 -7.05 23.10
C PRO A 381 -60.30 -6.62 24.11
N GLU A 382 -60.28 -5.31 24.42
CA GLU A 382 -60.24 -4.60 25.75
C GLU A 382 -59.38 -5.13 26.94
N GLU A 383 -58.91 -4.37 27.94
CA GLU A 383 -58.73 -2.92 28.24
C GLU A 383 -57.79 -2.82 29.48
N ASN A 384 -57.02 -1.72 29.66
CA ASN A 384 -57.00 -0.89 30.90
C ASN A 384 -55.94 0.24 30.96
N THR A 385 -56.43 1.46 30.72
CA THR A 385 -56.36 2.66 31.60
C THR A 385 -55.07 3.22 32.26
N HIS A 386 -54.87 4.52 31.98
CA HIS A 386 -54.34 5.61 32.86
C HIS A 386 -52.81 5.67 33.11
N ASN A 387 -52.17 6.85 33.25
CA ASN A 387 -52.65 8.22 33.56
C ASN A 387 -51.94 9.28 32.69
N GLY A 388 -52.52 10.49 32.57
CA GLY A 388 -51.89 11.61 31.84
C GLY A 388 -52.09 12.97 32.52
N TYR A 389 -51.43 14.00 31.97
CA TYR A 389 -51.67 15.46 32.10
C TYR A 389 -50.80 16.08 30.97
N GLY A 390 -51.25 16.92 30.03
CA GLY A 390 -52.13 18.10 30.13
C GLY A 390 -51.24 19.34 29.92
N ASN A 391 -51.57 20.37 29.12
CA ASN A 391 -52.86 20.74 28.54
C ASN A 391 -52.67 21.87 27.47
N LYS A 392 -53.59 21.96 26.47
CA LYS A 392 -54.14 23.23 25.87
C LYS A 392 -53.22 24.14 25.02
N ASP A 393 -53.70 25.02 24.13
CA ASP A 393 -54.99 25.31 23.42
C ASP A 393 -54.60 26.27 22.24
N THR A 394 -55.32 26.54 21.13
CA THR A 394 -56.71 26.25 20.65
C THR A 394 -56.80 26.43 19.11
N ARG A 395 -57.72 25.70 18.44
CA ARG A 395 -58.82 26.13 17.51
C ARG A 395 -58.67 27.42 16.63
N THR A 396 -59.24 27.54 15.40
CA THR A 396 -60.27 26.75 14.66
C THR A 396 -60.42 27.14 13.17
N SER A 397 -60.96 26.22 12.34
CA SER A 397 -61.88 26.40 11.16
C SER A 397 -61.46 27.27 9.95
N HIS A 398 -61.74 26.99 8.67
CA HIS A 398 -62.49 25.96 7.89
C HIS A 398 -62.04 26.15 6.38
N ASP A 399 -62.31 25.34 5.34
CA ASP A 399 -63.12 24.11 5.19
C ASP A 399 -62.55 23.08 4.16
N HIS A 400 -63.22 22.83 3.02
CA HIS A 400 -62.91 21.81 1.97
C HIS A 400 -63.21 22.33 0.52
N PRO A 401 -63.08 21.52 -0.55
CA PRO A 401 -61.88 21.03 -1.29
C PRO A 401 -61.94 21.53 -2.79
N PRO A 402 -61.29 20.97 -3.85
CA PRO A 402 -60.39 19.82 -3.97
C PRO A 402 -59.15 20.01 -4.89
N SER A 403 -58.51 18.88 -5.23
CA SER A 403 -57.57 18.61 -6.35
C SER A 403 -56.12 19.13 -6.29
N ASP A 404 -55.26 18.28 -6.88
CA ASP A 404 -53.86 18.45 -7.28
C ASP A 404 -52.76 18.42 -6.20
N VAL A 405 -51.79 17.52 -6.43
CA VAL A 405 -50.59 17.30 -5.63
C VAL A 405 -49.38 17.91 -6.37
N PRO A 406 -48.73 18.95 -5.84
CA PRO A 406 -47.46 19.44 -6.35
C PRO A 406 -46.28 18.75 -5.62
N HIS A 407 -45.27 18.34 -6.38
CA HIS A 407 -43.98 17.91 -5.82
C HIS A 407 -43.27 19.08 -5.14
N SER A 408 -42.73 18.88 -3.94
CA SER A 408 -41.85 19.85 -3.27
C SER A 408 -40.40 19.65 -3.71
N GLU A 409 -39.86 20.63 -4.44
CA GLU A 409 -38.43 20.69 -4.76
C GLU A 409 -37.60 20.91 -3.48
N PHE A 410 -36.51 20.15 -3.33
CA PHE A 410 -35.49 20.43 -2.32
C PHE A 410 -34.51 21.47 -2.89
N GLU A 411 -34.48 22.67 -2.31
CA GLU A 411 -33.47 23.69 -2.66
C GLU A 411 -32.05 23.17 -2.36
N THR A 412 -31.29 22.86 -3.41
CA THR A 412 -29.86 22.64 -3.31
C THR A 412 -29.14 23.96 -3.08
N LYS A 413 -28.43 24.10 -1.96
CA LYS A 413 -27.51 25.23 -1.74
C LYS A 413 -26.46 25.28 -2.86
N HIS A 414 -26.54 26.31 -3.70
CA HIS A 414 -25.49 26.59 -4.68
C HIS A 414 -24.19 26.96 -3.97
N MET A 415 -23.16 26.15 -4.19
CA MET A 415 -21.79 26.36 -3.71
C MET A 415 -21.09 27.42 -4.58
N GLY A 416 -20.34 28.33 -3.96
CA GLY A 416 -19.70 29.44 -4.69
C GLY A 416 -18.59 28.99 -5.65
N THR A 417 -18.35 29.74 -6.72
CA THR A 417 -17.33 29.40 -7.74
C THR A 417 -15.93 29.22 -7.14
N THR A 418 -15.58 30.04 -6.14
CA THR A 418 -14.31 29.95 -5.41
C THR A 418 -14.19 28.70 -4.55
N GLU A 419 -15.28 28.27 -3.91
CA GLU A 419 -15.31 27.06 -3.08
C GLU A 419 -15.20 25.81 -3.98
N ARG A 420 -15.93 25.76 -5.09
CA ARG A 420 -15.79 24.69 -6.10
C ARG A 420 -14.39 24.63 -6.72
N LEU A 421 -13.72 25.77 -6.93
CA LEU A 421 -12.34 25.80 -7.42
C LEU A 421 -11.34 25.29 -6.39
N GLN A 422 -11.51 25.63 -5.10
CA GLN A 422 -10.69 25.08 -4.02
C GLN A 422 -10.93 23.58 -3.84
N GLU A 423 -12.18 23.14 -3.95
CA GLU A 423 -12.58 21.74 -3.81
C GLU A 423 -12.07 20.88 -4.98
N ASN A 424 -12.28 21.30 -6.23
CA ASN A 424 -11.74 20.60 -7.40
C ASN A 424 -10.20 20.54 -7.37
N ALA A 425 -9.54 21.60 -6.88
CA ALA A 425 -8.09 21.62 -6.72
C ALA A 425 -7.60 20.76 -5.55
N ARG A 426 -8.47 20.47 -4.57
CA ARG A 426 -8.21 19.52 -3.48
C ARG A 426 -8.39 18.08 -3.95
N VAL A 427 -9.50 17.75 -4.61
CA VAL A 427 -9.72 16.41 -5.20
C VAL A 427 -8.58 16.07 -6.17
N ALA A 428 -8.20 16.97 -7.07
CA ALA A 428 -7.07 16.77 -7.98
C ALA A 428 -5.70 16.67 -7.26
N ALA A 429 -5.54 17.25 -6.07
CA ALA A 429 -4.35 17.07 -5.24
C ALA A 429 -4.33 15.72 -4.50
N THR A 430 -5.46 15.04 -4.39
CA THR A 430 -5.60 13.73 -3.70
C THR A 430 -5.65 12.55 -4.68
N THR A 431 -6.24 12.71 -5.88
CA THR A 431 -6.48 11.62 -6.84
C THR A 431 -5.63 11.68 -8.11
N GLY A 432 -4.99 12.81 -8.43
CA GLY A 432 -4.17 12.96 -9.64
C GLY A 432 -4.93 12.95 -10.98
N ASP A 433 -6.26 12.87 -10.98
CA ASP A 433 -7.09 12.84 -12.20
C ASP A 433 -7.57 14.23 -12.64
N LEU A 434 -7.69 14.42 -13.95
CA LEU A 434 -7.95 15.70 -14.63
C LEU A 434 -8.99 15.64 -15.76
N GLU A 435 -9.42 14.46 -16.20
CA GLU A 435 -10.19 14.36 -17.46
C GLU A 435 -11.69 14.69 -17.33
N ASP A 436 -12.26 14.71 -16.12
CA ASP A 436 -13.71 14.90 -15.86
C ASP A 436 -14.06 16.19 -15.07
N ILE A 437 -13.20 17.21 -15.09
CA ILE A 437 -13.52 18.53 -14.52
C ILE A 437 -14.39 19.31 -15.51
N ALA A 438 -15.66 19.55 -15.13
CA ALA A 438 -16.67 20.20 -15.96
C ALA A 438 -16.16 21.50 -16.63
N HIS A 439 -15.99 21.44 -17.96
CA HIS A 439 -15.70 22.61 -18.78
C HIS A 439 -16.94 23.52 -18.88
N GLU A 440 -16.87 24.72 -18.29
CA GLU A 440 -17.75 25.80 -18.70
C GLU A 440 -17.43 26.18 -20.15
N LYS A 441 -18.47 26.22 -21.00
CA LYS A 441 -18.34 26.87 -22.32
C LYS A 441 -18.03 28.35 -22.09
N PRO A 442 -17.13 28.97 -22.87
CA PRO A 442 -16.96 30.42 -22.79
C PRO A 442 -18.26 31.09 -23.22
N ASP A 443 -18.85 31.89 -22.33
CA ASP A 443 -19.97 32.75 -22.68
C ASP A 443 -19.49 33.85 -23.64
N ASP A 444 -20.34 34.19 -24.60
CA ASP A 444 -20.01 35.14 -25.67
C ASP A 444 -20.12 36.59 -25.17
N GLY A 445 -19.07 37.38 -25.40
CA GLY A 445 -19.11 38.84 -25.22
C GLY A 445 -18.41 39.44 -23.98
N SER A 446 -17.08 39.61 -24.04
CA SER A 446 -16.40 40.81 -23.50
C SER A 446 -14.95 40.96 -23.97
N ASN A 447 -14.74 41.12 -25.28
CA ASN A 447 -13.45 41.54 -25.82
C ASN A 447 -13.22 43.03 -25.53
N GLY A 448 -12.38 43.35 -24.54
CA GLY A 448 -12.00 44.73 -24.23
C GLY A 448 -10.79 44.83 -23.30
N LEU A 449 -9.64 45.24 -23.84
CA LEU A 449 -8.33 45.42 -23.17
C LEU A 449 -7.73 44.14 -22.55
N VAL A 450 -6.79 43.48 -23.24
CA VAL A 450 -5.33 43.75 -23.14
C VAL A 450 -4.64 43.05 -24.33
N THR A 451 -4.46 43.77 -25.44
CA THR A 451 -3.60 43.32 -26.55
C THR A 451 -2.82 44.50 -27.10
N GLY A 452 -1.54 44.59 -26.78
CA GLY A 452 -0.72 45.72 -27.20
C GLY A 452 0.67 45.76 -26.60
N LEU A 453 1.51 44.76 -26.91
CA LEU A 453 2.97 44.87 -27.11
C LEU A 453 3.56 43.49 -27.45
N VAL A 454 4.64 43.48 -28.23
CA VAL A 454 5.39 42.32 -28.79
C VAL A 454 4.91 41.82 -30.17
N LYS A 455 5.26 42.59 -31.20
CA LYS A 455 5.64 42.10 -32.54
C LYS A 455 6.68 43.06 -33.13
N ASN A 456 7.92 42.61 -33.28
CA ASN A 456 8.89 42.96 -34.34
C ASN A 456 10.36 42.72 -33.92
N ARG A 457 10.89 41.52 -34.19
CA ARG A 457 11.94 41.29 -35.22
C ARG A 457 12.62 39.92 -35.05
N LEU A 458 12.49 39.09 -36.08
CA LEU A 458 13.50 38.13 -36.49
C LEU A 458 13.93 38.54 -37.89
N LYS A 459 15.25 38.65 -38.15
CA LYS A 459 15.90 37.99 -39.30
C LYS A 459 17.41 38.25 -39.42
N ASP A 460 18.06 37.20 -39.95
CA ASP A 460 19.32 37.14 -40.70
C ASP A 460 20.67 37.38 -39.98
N GLY A 461 21.67 36.52 -40.27
CA GLY A 461 23.09 36.82 -39.96
C GLY A 461 24.03 35.64 -39.68
N ASN A 462 24.35 34.83 -40.70
CA ASN A 462 25.18 33.61 -40.69
C ASN A 462 26.67 33.75 -40.24
N ASN A 463 27.32 32.61 -39.92
CA ASN A 463 28.78 32.31 -39.89
C ASN A 463 29.71 33.06 -38.88
N THR A 464 30.47 32.37 -38.01
CA THR A 464 31.71 31.63 -38.37
C THR A 464 32.26 30.78 -37.20
N LYS A 465 32.98 29.67 -37.50
CA LYS A 465 33.95 29.02 -36.58
C LYS A 465 35.29 29.78 -36.61
N PRO A 466 36.17 29.59 -35.59
CA PRO A 466 37.34 28.75 -35.88
C PRO A 466 37.64 27.71 -34.78
N SER A 467 38.74 26.97 -34.95
CA SER A 467 39.01 25.67 -34.34
C SER A 467 40.22 25.65 -33.40
N THR A 468 40.30 24.59 -32.58
CA THR A 468 41.53 23.92 -32.10
C THR A 468 42.60 24.72 -31.34
N LYS A 469 42.90 24.27 -30.12
CA LYS A 469 44.13 23.47 -29.90
C LYS A 469 44.09 22.65 -28.61
N SER A 470 44.65 21.45 -28.71
CA SER A 470 44.95 20.55 -27.60
C SER A 470 46.38 20.78 -27.11
N THR A 471 46.59 20.59 -25.80
CA THR A 471 47.87 20.18 -25.22
C THR A 471 47.57 19.16 -24.15
N ALA A 472 47.94 17.91 -24.40
CA ALA A 472 48.01 16.89 -23.38
C ALA A 472 49.40 16.96 -22.73
N ASP A 473 49.46 16.96 -21.40
CA ASP A 473 50.67 16.63 -20.67
C ASP A 473 50.40 15.35 -19.86
N SER A 474 51.08 14.29 -20.28
CA SER A 474 51.11 13.01 -19.60
C SER A 474 52.19 13.03 -18.53
N ASN A 475 51.84 12.70 -17.28
CA ASN A 475 52.78 12.06 -16.35
C ASN A 475 52.00 11.17 -15.41
N GLY A 476 52.21 9.86 -15.53
CA GLY A 476 51.61 8.89 -14.64
C GLY A 476 52.40 8.79 -13.33
N ASN A 477 51.67 8.62 -12.23
CA ASN A 477 52.16 7.91 -11.07
C ASN A 477 51.03 7.01 -10.60
N VAL A 478 51.24 5.70 -10.69
CA VAL A 478 50.30 4.69 -10.20
C VAL A 478 50.48 4.60 -8.69
N ALA A 479 49.57 5.26 -7.94
CA ALA A 479 49.44 5.05 -6.51
C ALA A 479 48.57 3.81 -6.24
N SER A 480 48.84 3.13 -5.13
CA SER A 480 48.23 1.85 -4.76
C SER A 480 46.73 1.95 -4.49
N VAL A 481 45.99 0.92 -4.92
CA VAL A 481 44.59 0.69 -4.55
C VAL A 481 44.53 0.21 -3.10
N SER A 482 44.46 1.14 -2.14
CA SER A 482 44.22 0.84 -0.72
C SER A 482 43.48 1.92 0.07
N ASP A 483 43.48 3.18 -0.39
CA ASP A 483 42.87 4.31 0.33
C ASP A 483 41.95 5.13 -0.59
N ALA A 484 40.81 4.55 -0.95
CA ALA A 484 39.72 5.31 -1.54
C ALA A 484 39.04 6.13 -0.42
N VAL A 485 39.43 7.40 -0.28
CA VAL A 485 38.78 8.34 0.63
C VAL A 485 37.29 8.41 0.29
N GLN A 486 36.45 7.83 1.15
CA GLN A 486 35.00 7.96 1.04
C GLN A 486 34.62 9.40 1.34
N HIS A 487 34.48 10.20 0.28
CA HIS A 487 33.81 11.49 0.36
C HIS A 487 32.33 11.23 0.71
N HIS A 488 31.96 11.51 1.95
CA HIS A 488 30.57 11.55 2.39
C HIS A 488 29.97 12.95 2.14
N GLY A 489 28.67 13.14 2.38
CA GLY A 489 28.05 14.47 2.34
C GLY A 489 28.66 15.45 3.35
N ALA A 490 28.29 16.74 3.27
CA ALA A 490 28.82 17.78 4.15
C ALA A 490 28.62 17.51 5.66
N TYR A 491 27.58 16.72 5.98
CA TYR A 491 27.22 16.26 7.31
C TYR A 491 27.22 14.72 7.36
N GLY A 492 28.07 14.07 6.54
CA GLY A 492 28.10 12.63 6.30
C GLY A 492 28.06 11.77 7.57
N PRO A 493 27.51 10.55 7.49
CA PRO A 493 26.81 9.89 8.58
C PRO A 493 27.62 9.87 9.87
N ASP A 494 26.97 10.30 10.95
CA ASP A 494 27.51 10.14 12.30
C ASP A 494 27.74 8.65 12.64
N GLU A 495 28.53 8.39 13.68
CA GLU A 495 28.95 7.01 14.00
C GLU A 495 27.78 6.10 14.40
N GLU A 496 26.70 6.64 14.99
CA GLU A 496 25.53 5.85 15.35
C GLU A 496 24.68 5.52 14.10
N SER A 497 24.56 6.46 13.15
CA SER A 497 24.00 6.22 11.81
C SER A 497 24.77 5.15 11.05
N LYS A 498 26.11 5.23 11.01
CA LYS A 498 26.95 4.19 10.41
C LYS A 498 26.69 2.83 11.06
N ARG A 499 26.61 2.78 12.39
CA ARG A 499 26.34 1.57 13.16
C ARG A 499 24.95 1.01 12.92
N TYR A 500 23.92 1.85 12.84
CA TYR A 500 22.55 1.43 12.56
C TYR A 500 22.43 0.83 11.15
N PHE A 501 22.89 1.55 10.11
CA PHE A 501 22.79 1.02 8.74
C PHE A 501 23.74 -0.16 8.48
N GLY A 502 24.85 -0.27 9.22
CA GLY A 502 25.71 -1.46 9.24
C GLY A 502 25.13 -2.65 10.02
N SER A 503 24.19 -2.43 10.96
CA SER A 503 23.62 -3.52 11.79
C SER A 503 22.85 -4.58 10.99
N GLY A 504 22.31 -4.19 9.83
CA GLY A 504 21.61 -5.10 8.93
C GLY A 504 22.51 -5.92 8.02
N GLU A 505 23.81 -5.62 7.93
CA GLU A 505 24.72 -6.13 6.89
C GLU A 505 24.68 -7.66 6.72
N GLN A 506 24.33 -8.12 5.52
CA GLN A 506 24.24 -9.55 5.19
C GLN A 506 25.30 -9.94 4.17
N LEU A 507 25.95 -11.08 4.40
CA LEU A 507 26.87 -11.69 3.43
C LEU A 507 26.08 -12.29 2.25
N LEU A 508 25.84 -11.47 1.24
CA LEU A 508 25.26 -11.91 -0.03
C LEU A 508 26.26 -12.76 -0.83
N PRO A 509 25.88 -13.95 -1.35
CA PRO A 509 26.75 -14.77 -2.18
C PRO A 509 27.24 -14.03 -3.44
N GLU A 510 28.53 -14.14 -3.79
CA GLU A 510 29.07 -13.60 -5.06
C GLU A 510 28.33 -14.14 -6.30
N SER A 511 27.80 -15.36 -6.21
CA SER A 511 26.97 -15.99 -7.23
C SER A 511 25.62 -15.30 -7.44
N GLN A 512 25.16 -14.49 -6.48
CA GLN A 512 23.99 -13.62 -6.62
C GLN A 512 24.41 -12.27 -7.21
N ILE A 513 25.50 -11.67 -6.74
CA ILE A 513 25.91 -10.31 -7.12
C ILE A 513 26.67 -10.25 -8.46
N GLN A 514 27.82 -10.91 -8.59
CA GLN A 514 28.72 -10.75 -9.74
C GLN A 514 28.42 -11.70 -10.89
N LYS A 515 27.87 -12.89 -10.59
CA LYS A 515 27.55 -13.93 -11.58
C LYS A 515 26.16 -14.55 -11.34
N PRO A 516 25.07 -13.74 -11.31
CA PRO A 516 23.68 -14.22 -11.13
C PRO A 516 23.31 -15.37 -12.08
N THR A 517 23.95 -15.43 -13.24
CA THR A 517 23.93 -16.58 -14.15
C THR A 517 25.33 -16.85 -14.68
N SER A 518 25.62 -18.12 -15.01
CA SER A 518 26.84 -18.50 -15.74
C SER A 518 26.86 -18.03 -17.20
N ASN A 519 25.76 -17.46 -17.71
CA ASN A 519 25.72 -16.79 -19.00
C ASN A 519 24.76 -15.58 -18.97
N PRO A 520 25.23 -14.37 -18.63
CA PRO A 520 24.39 -13.16 -18.60
C PRO A 520 23.68 -12.86 -19.92
N LYS A 521 24.21 -13.35 -21.06
CA LYS A 521 23.61 -13.16 -22.38
C LYS A 521 22.34 -13.98 -22.62
N THR A 522 21.92 -14.84 -21.68
CA THR A 522 20.68 -15.64 -21.80
C THR A 522 19.52 -15.17 -20.93
N LEU A 523 19.68 -14.10 -20.13
CA LEU A 523 18.61 -13.51 -19.32
C LEU A 523 18.35 -12.06 -19.79
N PRO A 524 17.65 -11.86 -20.92
CA PRO A 524 17.18 -10.53 -21.30
C PRO A 524 16.26 -9.94 -20.21
N GLU A 525 16.30 -8.61 -20.09
CA GLU A 525 15.45 -7.88 -19.17
C GLU A 525 13.97 -8.02 -19.58
N HIS A 526 13.07 -8.31 -18.64
CA HIS A 526 11.64 -8.31 -18.91
C HIS A 526 11.19 -6.87 -19.16
N THR A 527 10.75 -6.57 -20.38
CA THR A 527 10.20 -5.26 -20.76
C THR A 527 8.77 -5.39 -21.26
N VAL A 528 8.09 -4.26 -21.51
CA VAL A 528 6.73 -4.26 -22.08
C VAL A 528 6.70 -4.65 -23.56
N ASP A 529 7.83 -4.54 -24.26
CA ASP A 529 7.96 -4.88 -25.68
C ASP A 529 8.60 -6.27 -25.89
N ASP A 530 9.37 -6.76 -24.91
CA ASP A 530 9.98 -8.09 -24.84
C ASP A 530 9.74 -8.71 -23.44
N PRO A 531 8.55 -9.31 -23.19
CA PRO A 531 8.17 -9.82 -21.87
C PRO A 531 8.72 -11.23 -21.60
N HIS A 532 9.33 -11.42 -20.42
CA HIS A 532 9.95 -12.68 -20.00
C HIS A 532 9.38 -13.15 -18.66
N TYR A 533 8.45 -14.10 -18.70
CA TYR A 533 7.83 -14.66 -17.49
C TYR A 533 8.66 -15.84 -16.97
N ASP A 534 9.24 -15.67 -15.79
CA ASP A 534 9.98 -16.67 -15.05
C ASP A 534 9.04 -17.66 -14.34
N ASN A 535 9.53 -18.84 -13.96
CA ASN A 535 8.71 -19.86 -13.29
C ASN A 535 8.64 -19.69 -11.76
N ASP A 536 9.64 -19.04 -11.16
CA ASP A 536 9.81 -18.87 -9.72
C ASP A 536 10.54 -17.55 -9.40
N ILE A 537 10.66 -17.25 -8.11
CA ILE A 537 11.33 -16.03 -7.62
C ILE A 537 12.84 -16.08 -7.87
N ALA A 538 13.48 -17.26 -7.91
CA ALA A 538 14.91 -17.39 -8.18
C ALA A 538 15.28 -16.89 -9.59
N GLY A 539 14.48 -17.27 -10.60
CA GLY A 539 14.60 -16.77 -11.97
C GLY A 539 14.44 -15.26 -12.07
N GLU A 540 13.44 -14.71 -11.37
CA GLU A 540 13.22 -13.26 -11.31
C GLU A 540 14.40 -12.49 -10.70
N VAL A 541 14.89 -12.95 -9.53
CA VAL A 541 16.07 -12.40 -8.86
C VAL A 541 17.28 -12.41 -9.80
N ALA A 542 17.55 -13.55 -10.45
CA ALA A 542 18.68 -13.68 -11.37
C ALA A 542 18.55 -12.74 -12.59
N ARG A 543 17.34 -12.59 -13.15
CA ARG A 543 17.08 -11.70 -14.30
C ARG A 543 17.22 -10.23 -13.94
N VAL A 544 16.63 -9.79 -12.84
CA VAL A 544 16.71 -8.38 -12.41
C VAL A 544 18.11 -8.03 -11.94
N GLN A 545 18.81 -8.92 -11.22
CA GLN A 545 20.20 -8.71 -10.84
C GLN A 545 21.13 -8.64 -12.05
N THR A 546 20.83 -9.37 -13.14
CA THR A 546 21.55 -9.25 -14.42
C THR A 546 21.34 -7.87 -15.08
N ALA A 547 20.19 -7.22 -14.90
CA ALA A 547 19.92 -5.89 -15.48
C ALA A 547 20.73 -4.76 -14.80
N VAL A 548 20.84 -4.81 -13.46
CA VAL A 548 21.67 -3.88 -12.65
C VAL A 548 23.16 -4.23 -12.62
N SER A 549 23.58 -5.35 -13.21
CA SER A 549 24.99 -5.73 -13.28
C SER A 549 25.78 -4.90 -14.32
N PRO A 550 27.09 -4.64 -14.08
CA PRO A 550 27.98 -4.05 -15.08
C PRO A 550 28.03 -4.86 -16.38
N LYS A 551 27.99 -4.18 -17.53
CA LYS A 551 28.36 -4.77 -18.83
C LYS A 551 29.84 -4.49 -19.10
N GLU A 552 30.39 -5.08 -20.17
CA GLU A 552 31.80 -4.89 -20.54
C GLU A 552 32.11 -3.40 -20.80
N GLY A 553 32.91 -2.78 -19.92
CA GLY A 553 33.24 -1.36 -19.96
C GLY A 553 32.38 -0.44 -19.08
N ASP A 554 31.31 -0.94 -18.45
CA ASP A 554 30.51 -0.19 -17.48
C ASP A 554 31.13 -0.24 -16.08
N THR A 555 30.87 0.79 -15.27
CA THR A 555 31.01 0.75 -13.81
C THR A 555 29.73 0.20 -13.15
N ARG A 556 29.76 -0.12 -11.84
CA ARG A 556 28.56 -0.53 -11.09
C ARG A 556 27.51 0.57 -11.07
N ILE A 557 27.91 1.81 -10.81
CA ILE A 557 26.99 2.96 -10.83
C ILE A 557 26.49 3.30 -12.25
N ALA A 558 27.25 3.03 -13.32
CA ALA A 558 26.74 3.18 -14.68
C ALA A 558 25.60 2.19 -14.97
N ALA A 559 25.70 0.94 -14.48
CA ALA A 559 24.64 -0.05 -14.59
C ALA A 559 23.40 0.33 -13.76
N VAL A 560 23.59 0.85 -12.54
CA VAL A 560 22.50 1.40 -11.71
C VAL A 560 21.83 2.59 -12.40
N THR A 561 22.60 3.56 -12.91
CA THR A 561 22.06 4.74 -13.63
C THR A 561 21.19 4.31 -14.81
N ARG A 562 21.63 3.32 -15.59
CA ARG A 562 20.84 2.73 -16.68
C ARG A 562 19.51 2.16 -16.18
N HIS A 563 19.53 1.38 -15.09
CA HIS A 563 18.33 0.77 -14.51
C HIS A 563 17.33 1.81 -13.96
N LEU A 564 17.83 2.88 -13.33
CA LEU A 564 17.03 3.98 -12.81
C LEU A 564 16.47 4.92 -13.90
N ASN A 565 16.88 4.76 -15.17
CA ASN A 565 16.47 5.58 -16.31
C ASN A 565 15.48 4.84 -17.21
N HIS A 566 14.32 4.47 -16.66
CA HIS A 566 13.40 3.53 -17.31
C HIS A 566 12.17 4.16 -17.99
N THR A 567 11.49 5.18 -17.41
CA THR A 567 10.29 5.79 -18.06
C THR A 567 10.45 7.27 -18.39
N LYS A 568 10.71 8.13 -17.39
CA LYS A 568 10.70 9.58 -17.58
C LYS A 568 12.11 10.17 -17.73
N ASN A 569 13.12 9.47 -17.23
CA ASN A 569 14.48 9.99 -17.06
C ASN A 569 15.53 9.30 -17.90
N ILE A 570 15.15 8.87 -19.11
CA ILE A 570 16.09 8.44 -20.15
C ILE A 570 17.22 9.49 -20.27
N ASP A 571 18.46 9.00 -20.33
CA ASP A 571 19.71 9.78 -20.39
C ASP A 571 19.99 10.74 -19.20
N PHE A 572 19.32 10.60 -18.05
CA PHE A 572 19.67 11.38 -16.85
C PHE A 572 20.95 10.83 -16.19
N PRO A 573 22.03 11.62 -16.04
CA PRO A 573 23.31 11.09 -15.58
C PRO A 573 23.36 10.85 -14.06
N GLY A 574 23.96 9.74 -13.67
CA GLY A 574 24.47 9.52 -12.31
C GLY A 574 25.69 10.40 -12.03
N ASN A 575 25.87 10.80 -10.77
CA ASN A 575 27.06 11.52 -10.30
C ASN A 575 27.73 10.88 -9.07
N ALA A 576 27.21 9.74 -8.58
CA ALA A 576 27.85 8.97 -7.52
C ALA A 576 29.21 8.38 -7.97
N PRO A 577 30.20 8.31 -7.06
CA PRO A 577 31.41 7.51 -7.29
C PRO A 577 31.04 6.02 -7.39
N ASP A 578 31.86 5.21 -8.06
CA ASP A 578 31.56 3.79 -8.19
C ASP A 578 31.51 3.10 -6.80
N CYS A 579 30.53 2.21 -6.59
CA CYS A 579 30.35 1.60 -5.29
C CYS A 579 31.35 0.46 -5.05
N PRO A 580 31.80 0.24 -3.79
CA PRO A 580 32.60 -0.93 -3.43
C PRO A 580 31.93 -2.25 -3.77
N GLU A 581 32.70 -3.33 -3.72
CA GLU A 581 32.15 -4.69 -3.72
C GLU A 581 31.34 -4.90 -2.44
N HIS A 582 30.24 -5.66 -2.53
CA HIS A 582 29.20 -5.86 -1.51
C HIS A 582 28.28 -4.64 -1.25
N GLU A 583 28.55 -3.49 -1.89
CA GLU A 583 27.67 -2.31 -1.89
C GLU A 583 26.81 -2.18 -3.17
N GLU A 584 26.75 -3.23 -3.99
CA GLU A 584 25.95 -3.26 -5.21
C GLU A 584 24.44 -3.11 -4.92
N MET A 585 23.75 -2.41 -5.83
CA MET A 585 22.28 -2.39 -5.83
C MET A 585 21.74 -3.80 -6.05
N THR A 586 20.78 -4.20 -5.23
CA THR A 586 20.14 -5.51 -5.26
C THR A 586 18.63 -5.27 -5.14
N PRO A 587 17.95 -4.98 -6.28
CA PRO A 587 16.54 -4.60 -6.31
C PRO A 587 15.60 -5.56 -5.58
N TYR A 588 15.82 -6.86 -5.81
CA TYR A 588 15.12 -7.95 -5.16
C TYR A 588 15.96 -8.46 -3.99
N ILE A 589 15.32 -8.56 -2.82
CA ILE A 589 15.89 -9.00 -1.56
C ILE A 589 15.15 -10.29 -1.17
N PRO A 590 15.61 -11.47 -1.64
CA PRO A 590 15.09 -12.73 -1.16
C PRO A 590 15.50 -12.91 0.30
N HIS A 591 14.54 -13.12 1.20
CA HIS A 591 14.83 -13.34 2.61
C HIS A 591 15.28 -14.79 2.83
N PRO A 592 16.32 -15.05 3.65
CA PRO A 592 16.73 -16.41 3.99
C PRO A 592 15.54 -17.23 4.51
N VAL A 593 15.52 -18.54 4.23
CA VAL A 593 14.46 -19.44 4.72
C VAL A 593 14.29 -19.28 6.24
N HIS A 594 13.09 -18.88 6.67
CA HIS A 594 12.80 -18.50 8.04
C HIS A 594 11.44 -19.06 8.48
N GLU A 595 11.24 -19.30 9.77
CA GLU A 595 9.93 -19.70 10.29
C GLU A 595 8.91 -18.57 10.14
N ALA A 596 7.61 -18.91 10.15
CA ALA A 596 6.57 -17.88 10.19
C ALA A 596 6.64 -17.08 11.49
N PHE A 597 6.26 -15.81 11.39
CA PHE A 597 6.24 -14.87 12.50
C PHE A 597 4.86 -14.22 12.67
N PRO A 598 4.56 -13.63 13.84
CA PRO A 598 3.38 -12.82 14.09
C PRO A 598 3.28 -11.63 13.11
N ILE A 599 2.08 -11.42 12.57
CA ILE A 599 1.77 -10.29 11.70
C ILE A 599 0.39 -9.73 12.07
N ALA A 600 0.26 -8.41 12.19
CA ALA A 600 -1.01 -7.73 12.43
C ALA A 600 -1.37 -6.76 11.31
N MET A 601 -2.65 -6.76 10.91
CA MET A 601 -3.22 -5.77 10.00
C MET A 601 -3.50 -4.47 10.77
N VAL A 602 -2.83 -3.39 10.38
CA VAL A 602 -2.88 -2.07 11.01
C VAL A 602 -3.29 -1.02 9.99
N CYS A 603 -4.55 -1.12 9.58
CA CYS A 603 -5.18 -0.32 8.52
C CYS A 603 -5.92 0.90 9.08
N ARG A 604 -6.57 1.63 8.16
CA ARG A 604 -7.37 2.82 8.45
C ARG A 604 -8.53 2.95 7.45
N GLU A 605 -9.74 3.27 7.93
CA GLU A 605 -10.90 3.56 7.08
C GLU A 605 -10.84 4.95 6.43
N PRO A 606 -11.43 5.17 5.23
CA PRO A 606 -11.42 6.47 4.57
C PRO A 606 -12.39 7.46 5.20
N TYR A 607 -11.90 8.67 5.46
CA TYR A 607 -12.64 9.73 6.14
C TYR A 607 -12.80 10.97 5.27
N GLY A 608 -13.94 11.02 4.55
CA GLY A 608 -14.27 12.06 3.58
C GLY A 608 -14.66 13.43 4.14
N THR A 609 -14.76 13.62 5.45
CA THR A 609 -15.11 14.93 6.03
C THR A 609 -13.86 15.83 6.15
N PRO A 610 -13.91 17.12 5.74
CA PRO A 610 -12.75 18.02 5.74
C PRO A 610 -12.35 18.55 7.15
N ASN A 611 -12.18 17.64 8.11
CA ASN A 611 -11.69 17.92 9.47
C ASN A 611 -10.72 16.83 9.95
N HIS A 612 -10.00 17.09 11.04
CA HIS A 612 -8.93 16.22 11.54
C HIS A 612 -9.39 15.29 12.70
N ALA A 613 -10.67 14.92 12.76
CA ALA A 613 -11.23 14.13 13.87
C ALA A 613 -10.95 12.62 13.77
N SER A 614 -10.69 12.08 12.57
CA SER A 614 -10.47 10.65 12.35
C SER A 614 -9.01 10.22 12.59
N VAL A 615 -8.46 10.61 13.75
CA VAL A 615 -7.04 10.41 14.10
C VAL A 615 -6.77 9.17 14.95
N TYR A 616 -7.77 8.67 15.68
CA TYR A 616 -7.63 7.49 16.55
C TYR A 616 -8.17 6.25 15.84
N ASN A 617 -7.24 5.45 15.31
CA ASN A 617 -7.46 4.26 14.48
C ASN A 617 -6.19 3.36 14.59
N PRO A 618 -6.24 2.08 14.15
CA PRO A 618 -5.14 1.13 14.33
C PRO A 618 -3.80 1.58 13.72
N GLN A 619 -3.81 2.07 12.47
CA GLN A 619 -2.62 2.60 11.80
C GLN A 619 -1.93 3.69 12.62
N ASN A 620 -2.67 4.75 12.95
CA ASN A 620 -2.07 5.92 13.59
C ASN A 620 -1.59 5.55 15.01
N GLU A 621 -2.35 4.70 15.72
CA GLU A 621 -1.98 4.31 17.07
C GLU A 621 -0.78 3.36 17.10
N VAL A 622 -0.61 2.46 16.12
CA VAL A 622 0.56 1.58 16.11
C VAL A 622 1.87 2.36 15.93
N TRP A 623 1.89 3.41 15.10
CA TRP A 623 3.04 4.30 14.95
C TRP A 623 3.32 5.15 16.19
N LEU A 624 2.28 5.65 16.87
CA LEU A 624 2.44 6.36 18.14
C LEU A 624 2.85 5.42 19.28
N SER A 625 2.42 4.16 19.26
CA SER A 625 2.81 3.15 20.24
C SER A 625 4.23 2.65 20.01
N ALA A 626 4.66 2.50 18.76
CA ALA A 626 6.05 2.26 18.37
C ALA A 626 6.99 3.31 18.96
N LEU A 627 6.80 4.59 18.62
CA LEU A 627 7.61 5.70 19.15
C LEU A 627 7.54 5.84 20.68
N ARG A 628 6.42 5.46 21.31
CA ARG A 628 6.27 5.45 22.78
C ARG A 628 7.03 4.31 23.47
N ASN A 629 7.03 3.12 22.87
CA ASN A 629 7.55 1.91 23.51
C ASN A 629 9.02 1.59 23.14
N ALA A 630 9.53 2.10 22.02
CA ALA A 630 10.92 1.91 21.57
C ALA A 630 11.96 2.14 22.68
N LYS A 631 13.04 1.37 22.63
CA LYS A 631 14.10 1.31 23.66
C LYS A 631 15.50 1.64 23.12
N LYS A 632 15.71 1.48 21.83
CA LYS A 632 17.00 1.66 21.14
C LYS A 632 16.82 2.67 20.01
N ASN A 633 16.02 2.36 19.00
CA ASN A 633 15.89 3.18 17.80
C ASN A 633 14.54 3.05 17.09
N VAL A 634 14.22 4.07 16.28
CA VAL A 634 13.12 4.04 15.32
C VAL A 634 13.59 4.60 13.99
N PHE A 635 13.57 3.79 12.94
CA PHE A 635 13.74 4.27 11.57
C PHE A 635 12.39 4.55 10.93
N ILE A 636 12.29 5.66 10.20
CA ILE A 636 11.12 6.10 9.45
C ILE A 636 11.56 6.52 8.06
N GLN A 637 10.97 5.92 7.02
CA GLN A 637 11.07 6.42 5.64
C GLN A 637 9.68 6.73 5.09
N SER A 638 9.53 7.93 4.54
CA SER A 638 8.29 8.39 3.89
C SER A 638 8.55 9.51 2.89
N PRO A 639 7.79 9.59 1.78
CA PRO A 639 7.86 10.74 0.88
C PRO A 639 7.60 12.07 1.61
N THR A 640 6.63 12.11 2.53
CA THR A 640 6.28 13.31 3.29
C THR A 640 6.08 12.97 4.78
N LEU A 641 6.66 13.81 5.65
CA LEU A 641 6.60 13.70 7.11
C LEU A 641 6.06 15.02 7.66
N ASN A 642 4.76 15.12 7.91
CA ASN A 642 4.15 16.34 8.48
C ASN A 642 2.89 16.10 9.33
N ALA A 643 2.52 14.84 9.59
CA ALA A 643 1.37 14.51 10.42
C ALA A 643 1.50 15.09 11.84
N SER A 644 0.61 16.04 12.19
CA SER A 644 0.71 16.77 13.46
C SER A 644 0.70 15.95 14.76
N PRO A 645 0.14 14.73 14.85
CA PRO A 645 0.26 13.89 16.04
C PRO A 645 1.62 13.20 16.15
N LEU A 646 2.33 13.00 15.03
CA LEU A 646 3.58 12.25 14.95
C LEU A 646 4.79 13.08 15.38
N ILE A 647 4.82 14.35 14.99
CA ILE A 647 5.93 15.27 15.29
C ILE A 647 6.27 15.35 16.80
N PRO A 648 5.31 15.56 17.73
CA PRO A 648 5.61 15.51 19.15
C PRO A 648 6.03 14.10 19.64
N ALA A 649 5.50 13.02 19.05
CA ALA A 649 5.90 11.66 19.44
C ALA A 649 7.35 11.32 19.04
N ILE A 650 7.84 11.88 17.92
CA ILE A 650 9.26 11.83 17.54
C ILE A 650 10.11 12.58 18.56
N ILE A 651 9.73 13.82 18.89
CA ILE A 651 10.43 14.64 19.90
C ILE A 651 10.49 13.89 21.24
N GLU A 652 9.36 13.37 21.72
CA GLU A 652 9.26 12.59 22.95
C GLU A 652 10.12 11.31 22.94
N ALA A 653 10.40 10.71 21.78
CA ALA A 653 11.30 9.56 21.67
C ALA A 653 12.77 9.98 21.82
N CYS A 654 13.19 11.00 21.07
CA CYS A 654 14.55 11.55 21.14
C CYS A 654 14.89 12.08 22.55
N GLU A 655 13.96 12.78 23.22
CA GLU A 655 14.14 13.26 24.61
C GLU A 655 14.26 12.13 25.65
N ARG A 656 13.87 10.90 25.31
CA ARG A 656 14.10 9.70 26.15
C ARG A 656 15.39 8.96 25.82
N GLY A 657 16.17 9.43 24.84
CA GLY A 657 17.40 8.78 24.39
C GLY A 657 17.19 7.65 23.38
N VAL A 658 16.11 7.70 22.59
CA VAL A 658 15.86 6.76 21.48
C VAL A 658 16.27 7.41 20.17
N ASP A 659 17.17 6.77 19.41
CA ASP A 659 17.67 7.31 18.14
C ASP A 659 16.59 7.22 17.04
N VAL A 660 16.13 8.36 16.53
CA VAL A 660 15.12 8.43 15.46
C VAL A 660 15.74 8.85 14.14
N TYR A 661 15.73 7.93 13.18
CA TYR A 661 16.21 8.12 11.82
C TYR A 661 15.04 8.48 10.90
N ALA A 662 15.09 9.62 10.22
CA ALA A 662 13.99 10.12 9.38
C ALA A 662 14.45 10.38 7.93
N TYR A 663 14.07 9.50 7.01
CA TYR A 663 14.36 9.60 5.58
C TYR A 663 13.15 10.19 4.83
N VAL A 664 13.30 11.41 4.33
CA VAL A 664 12.22 12.19 3.68
C VAL A 664 12.61 12.75 2.32
N CYS A 665 11.65 13.04 1.44
CA CYS A 665 11.96 13.57 0.11
C CYS A 665 12.04 15.10 0.09
N LEU A 666 13.03 15.65 -0.61
CA LEU A 666 13.15 17.09 -0.76
C LEU A 666 12.12 17.62 -1.78
N GLY A 667 11.27 18.56 -1.36
CA GLY A 667 10.26 19.18 -2.25
C GLY A 667 9.03 18.32 -2.56
N TYR A 668 8.82 17.20 -1.86
CA TYR A 668 7.75 16.25 -2.20
C TYR A 668 6.39 16.74 -1.71
N ASN A 669 5.47 16.91 -2.66
CA ASN A 669 4.15 17.53 -2.47
C ASN A 669 4.11 18.96 -1.91
N ASP A 670 5.26 19.58 -1.58
CA ASP A 670 5.46 20.90 -0.97
C ASP A 670 4.32 21.92 -1.15
N THR A 671 3.91 22.19 -2.40
CA THR A 671 2.89 23.21 -2.65
C THR A 671 1.53 22.83 -2.03
N GLY A 672 1.16 21.55 -2.04
CA GLY A 672 0.00 21.03 -1.32
C GLY A 672 0.15 21.16 0.19
N GLU A 673 1.34 20.88 0.72
CA GLU A 673 1.62 20.93 2.16
C GLU A 673 1.62 22.35 2.75
N LEU A 674 1.75 23.37 1.91
CA LEU A 674 1.55 24.78 2.28
C LEU A 674 0.08 25.21 2.36
N LEU A 675 -0.88 24.34 2.03
CA LEU A 675 -2.31 24.61 2.24
C LEU A 675 -2.65 24.61 3.75
N PRO A 676 -3.66 25.40 4.17
CA PRO A 676 -4.06 25.46 5.58
C PRO A 676 -4.33 24.07 6.17
N LYS A 677 -3.74 23.82 7.35
CA LYS A 677 -3.79 22.56 8.11
C LYS A 677 -3.02 21.37 7.52
N GLN A 678 -2.28 21.48 6.40
CA GLN A 678 -1.52 20.34 5.86
C GLN A 678 -0.17 20.07 6.56
N GLY A 679 0.23 20.85 7.57
CA GLY A 679 1.40 20.58 8.41
C GLY A 679 2.71 21.23 7.93
N GLY A 680 2.84 21.53 6.63
CA GLY A 680 4.03 22.19 6.05
C GLY A 680 4.96 21.22 5.33
N THR A 681 5.97 21.76 4.66
CA THR A 681 6.93 20.99 3.85
C THR A 681 7.88 20.18 4.73
N ASN A 682 8.54 19.17 4.15
CA ASN A 682 9.55 18.38 4.86
C ASN A 682 10.68 19.27 5.41
N GLU A 683 11.13 20.30 4.66
CA GLU A 683 12.15 21.25 5.13
C GLU A 683 11.70 21.99 6.41
N MET A 684 10.45 22.47 6.44
CA MET A 684 9.88 23.14 7.61
C MET A 684 9.78 22.20 8.82
N VAL A 685 9.41 20.93 8.59
CA VAL A 685 9.25 19.94 9.67
C VAL A 685 10.59 19.48 10.23
N ILE A 686 11.58 19.19 9.39
CA ILE A 686 12.92 18.81 9.84
C ILE A 686 13.59 19.97 10.59
N HIS A 687 13.44 21.22 10.12
CA HIS A 687 13.86 22.41 10.86
C HIS A 687 13.17 22.51 12.23
N ASN A 688 11.85 22.32 12.29
CA ASN A 688 11.11 22.36 13.54
C ASN A 688 11.55 21.27 14.54
N LEU A 689 11.76 20.04 14.08
CA LEU A 689 12.26 18.94 14.91
C LEU A 689 13.66 19.26 15.48
N THR A 690 14.61 19.64 14.62
CA THR A 690 16.01 19.93 15.00
C THR A 690 16.18 21.16 15.90
N THR A 691 15.26 22.13 15.83
CA THR A 691 15.31 23.35 16.65
C THR A 691 14.43 23.30 17.92
N THR A 692 13.51 22.34 18.03
CA THR A 692 12.67 22.15 19.24
C THR A 692 13.34 21.26 20.28
N LEU A 693 14.17 20.30 19.86
CA LEU A 693 14.83 19.35 20.76
C LEU A 693 15.79 20.03 21.75
N SER A 694 15.82 19.50 22.97
CA SER A 694 16.77 19.88 24.01
C SER A 694 18.20 19.49 23.64
N PRO A 695 19.23 20.04 24.30
CA PRO A 695 20.62 19.57 24.14
C PRO A 695 20.83 18.08 24.43
N THR A 696 19.91 17.45 25.18
CA THR A 696 19.93 16.01 25.46
C THR A 696 19.23 15.21 24.36
N GLY A 697 18.11 15.71 23.82
CA GLY A 697 17.36 15.03 22.77
C GLY A 697 17.94 15.21 21.36
N LYS A 698 18.63 16.34 21.09
CA LYS A 698 19.16 16.66 19.75
C LYS A 698 20.12 15.61 19.16
N PRO A 699 21.04 14.98 19.93
CA PRO A 699 21.91 13.91 19.43
C PRO A 699 21.18 12.64 18.95
N HIS A 700 19.91 12.45 19.34
CA HIS A 700 19.09 11.27 19.06
C HIS A 700 18.11 11.48 17.89
N LEU A 701 18.29 12.56 17.11
CA LEU A 701 17.53 12.79 15.88
C LEU A 701 18.51 12.82 14.70
N HIS A 702 18.29 11.92 13.74
CA HIS A 702 19.12 11.79 12.54
C HIS A 702 18.23 11.99 11.30
N PRO A 703 18.06 13.24 10.81
CA PRO A 703 17.23 13.53 9.65
C PRO A 703 18.04 13.51 8.35
N PHE A 704 17.46 12.93 7.31
CA PHE A 704 18.08 12.80 6.00
C PHE A 704 17.09 13.12 4.88
N PHE A 705 17.55 13.86 3.87
CA PHE A 705 16.85 13.93 2.58
C PHE A 705 17.29 12.80 1.66
N TYR A 706 16.32 12.17 1.00
CA TYR A 706 16.52 11.04 0.10
C TYR A 706 17.57 11.32 -1.00
N ILE A 707 18.50 10.38 -1.17
CA ILE A 707 19.53 10.37 -2.23
C ILE A 707 19.46 9.03 -2.96
N ALA A 708 19.17 9.06 -4.27
CA ALA A 708 19.18 7.84 -5.09
C ALA A 708 20.58 7.20 -5.18
N LYS A 709 20.64 5.89 -5.44
CA LYS A 709 21.90 5.12 -5.50
C LYS A 709 22.89 5.62 -6.57
N ASP A 710 22.41 6.31 -7.60
CA ASP A 710 23.25 6.94 -8.63
C ASP A 710 23.63 8.40 -8.36
N GLN A 711 23.19 8.98 -7.22
CA GLN A 711 23.37 10.41 -6.91
C GLN A 711 24.15 10.66 -5.62
N THR A 712 24.67 11.89 -5.46
CA THR A 712 25.32 12.42 -4.24
C THR A 712 24.61 13.63 -3.65
N LEU A 713 23.53 14.11 -4.26
CA LEU A 713 22.78 15.31 -3.87
C LEU A 713 21.28 15.01 -3.91
N PRO A 714 20.45 15.59 -3.03
CA PRO A 714 19.01 15.40 -3.08
C PRO A 714 18.45 16.14 -4.28
N ILE A 715 17.51 15.50 -4.99
CA ILE A 715 16.85 16.10 -6.14
C ILE A 715 15.44 16.50 -5.75
N LEU A 716 15.13 17.80 -5.91
CA LEU A 716 13.80 18.36 -5.67
C LEU A 716 12.73 17.57 -6.46
N ALA A 717 11.72 17.03 -5.77
CA ALA A 717 10.71 16.13 -6.35
C ALA A 717 9.98 16.74 -7.57
N ALA A 718 9.77 18.06 -7.58
CA ALA A 718 9.19 18.79 -8.72
C ALA A 718 10.00 18.65 -10.04
N LYS A 719 11.29 18.25 -9.99
CA LYS A 719 12.10 17.92 -11.17
C LYS A 719 11.78 16.52 -11.75
N LYS A 720 11.02 15.69 -11.03
CA LYS A 720 10.56 14.34 -11.40
C LYS A 720 11.67 13.38 -11.87
N ARG A 721 12.88 13.53 -11.31
CA ARG A 721 14.08 12.74 -11.68
C ARG A 721 14.34 11.54 -10.78
N ARG A 722 14.39 11.77 -9.47
CA ARG A 722 14.65 10.79 -8.41
C ARG A 722 13.89 11.23 -7.17
N SER A 723 12.87 10.47 -6.81
CA SER A 723 12.16 10.62 -5.54
C SER A 723 12.10 9.26 -4.86
N CYS A 724 11.80 9.24 -3.56
CA CYS A 724 11.42 8.04 -2.84
C CYS A 724 9.94 8.12 -2.47
N HIS A 725 9.28 6.97 -2.51
CA HIS A 725 7.87 6.81 -2.16
C HIS A 725 7.63 5.58 -1.28
N VAL A 726 8.72 4.92 -0.81
CA VAL A 726 8.76 3.93 0.28
C VAL A 726 8.06 4.46 1.54
N LYS A 727 7.33 3.58 2.24
CA LYS A 727 6.59 3.90 3.47
C LYS A 727 6.82 2.79 4.49
N LEU A 728 7.71 3.06 5.44
CA LEU A 728 8.28 2.06 6.32
C LEU A 728 8.64 2.68 7.68
N MET A 729 8.34 1.95 8.75
CA MET A 729 8.89 2.17 10.08
C MET A 729 9.56 0.88 10.58
N ILE A 730 10.73 0.97 11.21
CA ILE A 730 11.39 -0.15 11.91
C ILE A 730 11.65 0.30 13.34
N VAL A 731 11.36 -0.55 14.33
CA VAL A 731 11.45 -0.25 15.76
C VAL A 731 12.37 -1.27 16.43
N ASP A 732 13.40 -0.78 17.11
CA ASP A 732 14.38 -1.57 17.84
C ASP A 732 14.99 -2.73 17.01
N GLU A 733 15.16 -2.52 15.69
CA GLU A 733 15.60 -3.52 14.70
C GLU A 733 14.75 -4.81 14.61
N HIS A 734 13.56 -4.83 15.24
CA HIS A 734 12.76 -6.04 15.46
C HIS A 734 11.33 -5.93 14.87
N ILE A 735 10.63 -4.83 15.16
CA ILE A 735 9.24 -4.63 14.69
C ILE A 735 9.26 -3.79 13.42
N GLY A 736 8.73 -4.36 12.34
CA GLY A 736 8.57 -3.65 11.07
C GLY A 736 7.11 -3.22 10.86
N ILE A 737 6.87 -2.02 10.36
CA ILE A 737 5.53 -1.56 9.93
C ILE A 737 5.65 -1.03 8.50
N GLN A 738 5.05 -1.74 7.54
CA GLN A 738 5.16 -1.44 6.10
C GLN A 738 3.78 -1.42 5.44
N GLY A 739 3.59 -0.51 4.48
CA GLY A 739 2.33 -0.45 3.74
C GLY A 739 2.16 0.80 2.89
N ASN A 740 0.94 1.32 2.89
CA ASN A 740 0.46 2.38 2.00
C ASN A 740 0.40 3.75 2.67
N GLY A 741 0.35 3.81 4.00
CA GLY A 741 0.17 5.06 4.75
C GLY A 741 1.44 5.91 4.78
N ASN A 742 1.34 7.13 4.23
CA ASN A 742 2.40 8.14 4.33
C ASN A 742 2.40 8.76 5.74
N GLN A 743 3.50 9.37 6.15
CA GLN A 743 3.58 10.10 7.44
C GLN A 743 3.09 11.56 7.32
N ASP A 744 2.11 11.79 6.45
CA ASP A 744 1.54 13.10 6.13
C ASP A 744 0.12 13.29 6.69
N THR A 745 -0.38 14.53 6.58
CA THR A 745 -1.73 14.90 6.99
C THR A 745 -2.82 14.09 6.25
N GLN A 746 -2.65 13.81 4.96
CA GLN A 746 -3.69 13.17 4.15
C GLN A 746 -3.90 11.69 4.56
N SER A 747 -2.82 10.91 4.69
CA SER A 747 -2.86 9.53 5.16
C SER A 747 -3.32 9.39 6.62
N TRP A 748 -2.91 10.32 7.49
CA TRP A 748 -3.28 10.28 8.93
C TRP A 748 -4.72 10.71 9.22
N PHE A 749 -5.32 11.62 8.42
CA PHE A 749 -6.64 12.19 8.71
C PHE A 749 -7.75 11.83 7.71
N HIS A 750 -7.44 11.42 6.47
CA HIS A 750 -8.44 11.31 5.41
C HIS A 750 -8.43 10.01 4.57
N SER A 751 -7.27 9.48 4.17
CA SER A 751 -7.20 8.31 3.27
C SER A 751 -7.65 6.99 3.93
N GLN A 752 -8.12 6.03 3.12
CA GLN A 752 -8.07 4.60 3.46
C GLN A 752 -6.66 4.11 3.25
N GLU A 753 -6.12 3.39 4.23
CA GLU A 753 -4.75 2.88 4.19
C GLU A 753 -4.69 1.44 4.70
N ILE A 754 -3.70 0.69 4.21
CA ILE A 754 -3.41 -0.70 4.62
C ILE A 754 -1.93 -0.77 4.96
N ASN A 755 -1.61 -1.33 6.12
CA ASN A 755 -0.24 -1.61 6.53
C ASN A 755 -0.23 -2.92 7.33
N VAL A 756 0.90 -3.61 7.33
CA VAL A 756 1.17 -4.75 8.20
C VAL A 756 2.23 -4.37 9.23
N MET A 757 2.05 -4.81 10.47
CA MET A 757 3.08 -4.84 11.50
C MET A 757 3.62 -6.27 11.62
N ILE A 758 4.94 -6.45 11.59
CA ILE A 758 5.63 -7.75 11.66
C ILE A 758 6.54 -7.83 12.90
N ASP A 759 6.77 -9.04 13.39
CA ASP A 759 7.60 -9.36 14.55
C ASP A 759 8.82 -10.20 14.11
N SER A 760 9.84 -9.57 13.50
CA SER A 760 10.92 -10.30 12.83
C SER A 760 12.21 -9.48 12.68
N GLU A 761 13.19 -9.77 13.54
CA GLU A 761 14.56 -9.22 13.45
C GLU A 761 15.23 -9.57 12.11
N VAL A 762 15.00 -10.77 11.56
CA VAL A 762 15.61 -11.24 10.30
C VAL A 762 15.15 -10.39 9.11
N VAL A 763 13.83 -10.13 9.02
CA VAL A 763 13.27 -9.33 7.92
C VAL A 763 13.61 -7.84 8.11
N CYS A 764 13.59 -7.33 9.35
CA CYS A 764 14.00 -5.95 9.63
C CYS A 764 15.47 -5.69 9.30
N ALA A 765 16.40 -6.61 9.65
CA ALA A 765 17.80 -6.52 9.27
C ALA A 765 17.99 -6.52 7.74
N ALA A 766 17.30 -7.41 7.02
CA ALA A 766 17.33 -7.45 5.56
C ALA A 766 16.74 -6.18 4.91
N TRP A 767 15.74 -5.55 5.54
CA TRP A 767 15.26 -4.24 5.11
C TRP A 767 16.29 -3.14 5.35
N ILE A 768 16.93 -3.07 6.52
CA ILE A 768 17.99 -2.09 6.82
C ILE A 768 19.14 -2.19 5.79
N ASP A 769 19.59 -3.40 5.47
CA ASP A 769 20.62 -3.64 4.47
C ASP A 769 20.17 -3.32 3.04
N GLY A 770 18.93 -3.67 2.67
CA GLY A 770 18.34 -3.25 1.39
C GLY A 770 18.25 -1.74 1.24
N LEU A 771 17.91 -1.03 2.33
CA LEU A 771 17.89 0.43 2.39
C LEU A 771 19.29 1.05 2.35
N ARG A 772 20.32 0.37 2.87
CA ARG A 772 21.72 0.78 2.72
C ARG A 772 22.17 0.63 1.25
N ARG A 773 21.88 -0.52 0.64
CA ARG A 773 22.42 -0.86 -0.69
C ARG A 773 21.67 -0.21 -1.85
N ASN A 774 20.36 0.05 -1.75
CA ASN A 774 19.54 0.54 -2.88
C ASN A 774 19.33 2.07 -2.92
N GLN A 775 19.95 2.83 -2.02
CA GLN A 775 19.96 4.31 -2.00
C GLN A 775 21.20 4.84 -1.27
N ASN A 776 21.71 6.02 -1.66
CA ASN A 776 22.87 6.64 -0.98
C ASN A 776 22.46 7.60 0.15
N THR A 777 21.21 7.56 0.60
CA THR A 777 20.66 8.48 1.61
C THR A 777 21.50 8.52 2.88
N HIS A 778 22.00 7.37 3.35
CA HIS A 778 22.87 7.30 4.53
C HIS A 778 24.22 8.02 4.33
N LEU A 779 24.76 8.08 3.11
CA LEU A 779 26.07 8.67 2.82
C LEU A 779 26.04 10.19 2.60
N TYR A 780 24.98 10.69 1.94
CA TYR A 780 24.91 12.10 1.50
C TYR A 780 23.66 12.85 1.94
N GLY A 781 22.67 12.18 2.53
CA GLY A 781 21.36 12.78 2.82
C GLY A 781 21.27 13.60 4.10
N ALA A 782 22.23 13.44 5.02
CA ALA A 782 22.22 14.07 6.34
C ALA A 782 22.15 15.60 6.26
N VAL A 783 21.46 16.21 7.23
CA VAL A 783 21.24 17.67 7.30
C VAL A 783 22.09 18.33 8.39
N GLY A 784 22.25 19.65 8.30
CA GLY A 784 22.93 20.43 9.33
C GLY A 784 22.14 20.56 10.62
N GLU A 785 22.77 21.16 11.64
CA GLU A 785 22.16 21.42 12.96
C GLU A 785 20.89 22.30 12.95
N ASP A 786 20.61 22.97 11.84
CA ASP A 786 19.42 23.78 11.56
C ASP A 786 18.37 23.02 10.74
N GLY A 787 18.55 21.72 10.49
CA GLY A 787 17.65 20.89 9.70
C GLY A 787 17.77 21.08 8.19
N ILE A 788 18.73 21.88 7.72
CA ILE A 788 18.88 22.23 6.30
C ILE A 788 20.01 21.42 5.66
N TRP A 789 19.73 20.82 4.51
CA TRP A 789 20.73 20.10 3.72
C TRP A 789 21.63 21.06 2.94
N ARG A 790 22.94 20.79 2.92
CA ARG A 790 23.94 21.57 2.18
C ARG A 790 25.00 20.66 1.56
N ASP A 791 25.56 21.08 0.42
CA ASP A 791 26.70 20.42 -0.22
C ASP A 791 28.03 20.70 0.52
N GLU A 792 29.12 20.03 0.11
CA GLU A 792 30.48 20.23 0.68
C GLU A 792 30.98 21.69 0.64
N LYS A 793 30.32 22.58 -0.13
CA LYS A 793 30.65 24.01 -0.24
C LYS A 793 29.75 24.89 0.63
N GLY A 794 28.88 24.28 1.44
CA GLY A 794 27.91 24.97 2.28
C GLY A 794 26.72 25.54 1.51
N LYS A 795 26.43 25.06 0.29
CA LYS A 795 25.33 25.53 -0.54
C LYS A 795 24.11 24.62 -0.39
N GLU A 796 22.95 25.22 -0.16
CA GLU A 796 21.65 24.53 -0.16
C GLU A 796 21.27 23.99 -1.54
N ALA A 797 20.40 22.98 -1.55
CA ALA A 797 19.92 22.35 -2.78
C ALA A 797 19.18 23.35 -3.69
N GLU A 798 19.37 23.22 -5.01
CA GLU A 798 18.86 24.22 -5.95
C GLU A 798 17.35 24.09 -6.22
N GLY A 799 16.62 25.15 -5.89
CA GLY A 799 15.19 25.33 -6.21
C GLY A 799 14.24 25.00 -5.06
N VAL A 800 14.76 24.76 -3.85
CA VAL A 800 13.97 24.55 -2.63
C VAL A 800 13.06 25.73 -2.29
N ILE A 801 11.99 25.46 -1.55
CA ILE A 801 11.17 26.52 -0.93
C ILE A 801 11.86 27.03 0.33
N GLY A 802 12.56 26.15 1.05
CA GLY A 802 13.24 26.46 2.30
C GLY A 802 12.29 26.61 3.48
N ILE A 803 12.88 26.92 4.64
CA ILE A 803 12.17 27.00 5.93
C ILE A 803 11.23 28.22 6.06
N ASP A 804 11.50 29.31 5.32
CA ASP A 804 10.62 30.48 5.21
C ASP A 804 9.98 30.53 3.82
N PRO A 805 8.75 30.00 3.63
CA PRO A 805 8.05 30.07 2.36
C PRO A 805 7.58 31.50 1.99
N GLY A 806 7.86 32.51 2.83
CA GLY A 806 7.54 33.91 2.60
C GLY A 806 6.11 34.31 2.97
N ARG A 807 5.75 35.57 2.70
CA ARG A 807 4.41 36.10 3.04
C ARG A 807 3.30 35.40 2.24
N PHE A 808 2.24 34.99 2.94
CA PHE A 808 1.07 34.28 2.40
C PHE A 808 1.41 32.93 1.71
N PRO A 809 2.02 31.97 2.42
CA PRO A 809 2.44 30.70 1.82
C PRO A 809 1.27 29.88 1.25
N TRP A 810 0.08 29.98 1.86
CA TRP A 810 -1.15 29.38 1.36
C TRP A 810 -1.51 29.82 -0.07
N ALA A 811 -1.09 31.02 -0.51
CA ALA A 811 -1.33 31.49 -1.87
C ALA A 811 -0.44 30.79 -2.89
N LYS A 812 0.81 30.43 -2.52
CA LYS A 812 1.62 29.48 -3.30
C LYS A 812 0.90 28.14 -3.37
N GLY A 813 0.35 27.67 -2.24
CA GLY A 813 -0.41 26.43 -2.16
C GLY A 813 -1.59 26.35 -3.14
N VAL A 814 -2.44 27.38 -3.13
CA VAL A 814 -3.56 27.52 -4.09
C VAL A 814 -3.06 27.56 -5.54
N MET A 815 -1.97 28.29 -5.84
CA MET A 815 -1.41 28.30 -7.19
C MET A 815 -0.88 26.92 -7.63
N GLY A 816 -0.25 26.15 -6.75
CA GLY A 816 0.18 24.79 -7.06
C GLY A 816 -0.98 23.84 -7.26
N ALA A 817 -2.03 23.94 -6.46
CA ALA A 817 -3.26 23.17 -6.64
C ALA A 817 -3.91 23.48 -8.01
N VAL A 818 -3.93 24.75 -8.44
CA VAL A 818 -4.36 25.15 -9.80
C VAL A 818 -3.41 24.64 -10.91
N ARG A 819 -2.11 24.51 -10.65
CA ARG A 819 -1.16 23.89 -11.59
C ARG A 819 -1.33 22.37 -11.67
N ARG A 820 -1.65 21.70 -10.57
CA ARG A 820 -2.03 20.27 -10.51
C ARG A 820 -3.27 20.03 -11.37
N VAL A 821 -4.32 20.84 -11.21
CA VAL A 821 -5.54 20.87 -12.06
C VAL A 821 -5.26 21.10 -13.56
N ARG A 822 -4.04 21.47 -13.95
CA ARG A 822 -3.62 21.65 -15.35
C ARG A 822 -2.61 20.61 -15.84
N GLY A 823 -2.28 19.60 -15.03
CA GLY A 823 -1.26 18.59 -15.35
C GLY A 823 0.19 19.08 -15.24
N VAL A 824 0.42 20.24 -14.61
CA VAL A 824 1.74 20.90 -14.50
C VAL A 824 2.16 21.08 -13.04
N GLY A 825 1.67 20.22 -12.15
CA GLY A 825 1.96 20.22 -10.71
C GLY A 825 3.00 19.18 -10.28
N ASP A 826 3.25 19.13 -8.97
CA ASP A 826 4.36 18.40 -8.34
C ASP A 826 4.20 16.85 -8.30
N PHE A 827 3.08 16.32 -8.80
CA PHE A 827 2.73 14.88 -8.87
C PHE A 827 3.16 14.27 -10.22
#